data_AF-A0A9W9RZK6-F1
#
_entry.id   AF-A0A9W9RZK6-F1
#
_cell.length_a   1.000
_cell.length_b   1.000
_cell.length_c   1.000
_cell.angle_alpha   90.00
_cell.angle_beta   90.00
_cell.angle_gamma   90.00
#
_symmetry.space_group_name_H-M   'P 1'
#
loop_
_entity.id
_entity.type
_entity.pdbx_description
1 polymer ?
#
loop_
_entity_poly.entity_id
_entity_poly.type
_entity_poly.pdbx_seq_one_letter_code
_entity_poly.pdbx_strand_id
1 'polypeptide(L)'
;MPPSLPRRRKKLDLECNLCGKRYTKREHLQRHERIRTLYIPKVEKSIVTEVPDSGDKPFTCPVCGRCFARQDVLNRHSRVHQDDSHPELRTEDIREDTSISSLSLQQQQPCDPSYMNQSHETLSLEDCSSLLWPDSEGLLQNILAIDSGIWNQPASLMPQTLSIPPSPFQTTSAGQGISPSSCSSIAEDGERAIQSLSGIINETFCNVTAPSALAGLTSRFLDSSLHMFFRFIVPMFPVIHQPTFIFRDCPPPLLLNAIALGALFLGTKDANLKADALWQLAHTAVATSWHTMIQQKRPYDSCNGVCLVQTMLLSQIYAALSNNRTLRTTSQVFHGLALFWASHCGMYEGLDHPSLPSPDANSEIMQSAWYSWISQETRLRTLLGLYIVDGVVSQFSGNPTFARHMANPLTLPSDDAVFNASTAQEWIQRSVESRLLQSNHFRFCDVFHALFSKDGMNNTTSVRPEYGISLFHHKVILEGIRSLVADANRTKPVPVGVPSKQEIGNAVIRLREQIIQNQRLSSPDEVVAMLQWHTICLDLVVSTARGTRRMCALHGIPQRIFGGDSRIEQDIDPRRWAQSKNARIALLHASQIQELATSLPLGMAYDINVPGAVFAAATTYSAFALAGAGKVVLPPEIDWVTAVQAATIDEKVGDPGPDRTSNKTLLFVNDGVFGKGLLRDLSYELTSIRSLLRSLSLQWSVAQEMEQVVGAWIERMQ
;
A
#
# COMPACT_ATOMS: atom_id res chain seq x y z
N MET A 1 57.55 9.46 0.81
CA MET A 1 56.35 9.79 1.61
C MET A 1 56.35 8.92 2.86
N PRO A 2 56.12 9.46 4.08
CA PRO A 2 56.07 8.65 5.28
C PRO A 2 54.70 7.94 5.40
N PRO A 3 54.61 6.81 6.13
CA PRO A 3 53.39 6.01 6.26
C PRO A 3 52.43 6.59 7.31
N SER A 4 51.12 6.48 7.05
CA SER A 4 50.04 6.97 7.93
C SER A 4 49.71 5.96 9.06
N LEU A 5 49.53 6.48 10.28
CA LEU A 5 49.14 5.74 11.49
C LEU A 5 47.60 5.51 11.57
N PRO A 6 47.12 4.46 12.26
CA PRO A 6 45.70 4.08 12.28
C PRO A 6 44.87 4.89 13.31
N ARG A 7 43.62 5.24 12.94
CA ARG A 7 42.66 5.98 13.79
C ARG A 7 41.95 5.05 14.80
N ARG A 8 41.92 5.43 16.09
CA ARG A 8 41.16 4.76 17.16
C ARG A 8 39.64 5.00 17.03
N ARG A 9 38.83 3.94 17.14
CA ARG A 9 37.35 4.03 17.21
C ARG A 9 36.89 4.46 18.62
N LYS A 10 35.94 5.41 18.70
CA LYS A 10 35.33 5.88 19.97
C LYS A 10 34.15 4.98 20.36
N LYS A 11 33.97 4.74 21.68
CA LYS A 11 32.91 3.90 22.26
C LYS A 11 31.56 4.66 22.32
N LEU A 12 30.45 3.99 21.99
CA LEU A 12 29.08 4.53 21.98
C LEU A 12 28.33 4.12 23.27
N ASP A 13 28.18 5.04 24.23
CA ASP A 13 27.73 4.71 25.60
C ASP A 13 26.33 5.24 25.99
N LEU A 14 25.61 5.95 25.11
CA LEU A 14 24.30 6.54 25.44
C LEU A 14 23.18 6.01 24.55
N GLU A 15 22.14 5.41 25.12
CA GLU A 15 21.10 4.69 24.37
C GLU A 15 19.72 5.35 24.52
N CYS A 16 18.94 5.38 23.44
CA CYS A 16 17.53 5.80 23.51
C CYS A 16 16.67 4.65 24.04
N ASN A 17 16.08 4.84 25.21
CA ASN A 17 15.25 3.84 25.90
C ASN A 17 13.98 3.41 25.14
N LEU A 18 13.64 4.07 24.02
CA LEU A 18 12.43 3.82 23.24
C LEU A 18 12.68 3.30 21.82
N CYS A 19 13.93 3.27 21.35
CA CYS A 19 14.25 2.71 20.03
C CYS A 19 15.61 2.00 19.96
N GLY A 20 16.35 1.92 21.08
CA GLY A 20 17.62 1.20 21.20
C GLY A 20 18.80 1.83 20.46
N LYS A 21 18.63 2.98 19.78
CA LYS A 21 19.74 3.63 19.07
C LYS A 21 20.76 4.20 20.05
N ARG A 22 22.04 3.89 19.81
CA ARG A 22 23.18 4.33 20.63
C ARG A 22 23.87 5.54 20.01
N TYR A 23 24.29 6.46 20.87
CA TYR A 23 24.87 7.75 20.55
C TYR A 23 26.16 7.94 21.34
N THR A 24 27.14 8.59 20.72
CA THR A 24 28.41 8.93 21.38
C THR A 24 28.29 10.15 22.28
N LYS A 25 27.22 10.94 22.14
CA LYS A 25 27.03 12.20 22.84
C LYS A 25 25.57 12.40 23.28
N ARG A 26 25.40 12.96 24.49
CA ARG A 26 24.09 13.21 25.12
C ARG A 26 23.25 14.23 24.36
N GLU A 27 23.88 15.22 23.74
CA GLU A 27 23.24 16.22 22.88
C GLU A 27 22.54 15.59 21.66
N HIS A 28 23.09 14.52 21.08
CA HIS A 28 22.51 13.83 19.92
C HIS A 28 21.33 12.97 20.34
N LEU A 29 21.44 12.29 21.49
CA LEU A 29 20.31 11.59 22.10
C LEU A 29 19.17 12.56 22.45
N GLN A 30 19.47 13.69 23.08
CA GLN A 30 18.45 14.71 23.41
C GLN A 30 17.81 15.34 22.18
N ARG A 31 18.56 15.53 21.09
CA ARG A 31 18.00 16.00 19.81
C ARG A 31 17.10 14.93 19.19
N HIS A 32 17.51 13.68 19.20
CA HIS A 32 16.73 12.54 18.75
C HIS A 32 15.41 12.40 19.55
N GLU A 33 15.46 12.58 20.87
CA GLU A 33 14.29 12.57 21.74
C GLU A 33 13.37 13.78 21.48
N ARG A 34 13.92 14.99 21.31
CA ARG A 34 13.13 16.22 21.01
C ARG A 34 12.41 16.16 19.68
N ILE A 35 13.06 15.66 18.63
CA ILE A 35 12.45 15.53 17.30
C ILE A 35 11.28 14.55 17.36
N ARG A 36 11.38 13.50 18.19
CA ARG A 36 10.28 12.57 18.42
C ARG A 36 9.10 13.21 19.19
N THR A 37 9.36 14.15 20.11
CA THR A 37 8.29 14.88 20.84
C THR A 37 7.56 15.92 19.98
N LEU A 38 8.21 16.48 18.95
CA LEU A 38 7.65 17.51 18.07
C LEU A 38 6.67 16.97 16.99
N TYR A 39 6.55 15.65 16.85
CA TYR A 39 5.67 14.98 15.88
C TYR A 39 4.59 14.09 16.52
N ILE A 40 4.31 14.27 17.81
CA ILE A 40 3.09 13.76 18.44
C ILE A 40 2.05 14.90 18.39
N PRO A 41 0.91 14.75 17.68
CA PRO A 41 -0.17 15.71 17.78
C PRO A 41 -0.70 15.71 19.22
N LYS A 42 -0.74 16.87 19.88
CA LYS A 42 -1.46 17.04 21.15
C LYS A 42 -2.93 16.68 20.92
N VAL A 43 -3.38 15.56 21.47
CA VAL A 43 -4.80 15.24 21.61
C VAL A 43 -5.32 16.02 22.81
N GLU A 44 -6.33 16.85 22.58
CA GLU A 44 -7.13 17.47 23.62
C GLU A 44 -7.92 16.39 24.38
N LYS A 45 -7.71 16.33 25.70
CA LYS A 45 -8.69 15.78 26.64
C LYS A 45 -9.00 16.87 27.66
N SER A 46 -10.24 17.30 27.65
CA SER A 46 -10.87 18.19 28.61
C SER A 46 -11.21 17.43 29.89
N ILE A 47 -10.62 17.81 31.02
CA ILE A 47 -11.24 17.77 32.35
C ILE A 47 -10.87 19.08 33.07
N VAL A 48 -11.90 19.74 33.60
CA VAL A 48 -11.95 21.08 34.19
C VAL A 48 -11.18 21.17 35.51
N THR A 49 -10.34 22.20 35.69
CA THR A 49 -10.29 23.08 36.88
C THR A 49 -9.37 24.29 36.64
N GLU A 50 -9.79 25.44 37.18
CA GLU A 50 -9.44 26.83 36.87
C GLU A 50 -8.02 27.27 37.30
N VAL A 51 -7.28 28.01 36.45
CA VAL A 51 -6.34 29.13 36.79
C VAL A 51 -6.14 30.02 35.52
N PRO A 52 -6.12 31.37 35.61
CA PRO A 52 -6.07 32.27 34.44
C PRO A 52 -4.66 32.66 33.96
N ASP A 53 -4.61 32.90 32.64
CA ASP A 53 -3.85 33.84 31.79
C ASP A 53 -2.31 34.05 31.91
N SER A 54 -1.66 34.02 30.74
CA SER A 54 -0.74 35.03 30.19
C SER A 54 0.35 34.40 29.27
N GLY A 55 0.37 34.87 28.03
CA GLY A 55 1.33 34.48 27.00
C GLY A 55 1.24 35.43 25.81
N ASP A 56 1.24 36.74 26.10
CA ASP A 56 1.07 37.85 25.18
C ASP A 56 2.07 37.82 24.00
N LYS A 57 1.53 38.02 22.79
CA LYS A 57 2.30 38.34 21.58
C LYS A 57 1.97 39.77 21.16
N PRO A 58 2.74 40.78 21.58
CA PRO A 58 2.36 42.19 21.45
C PRO A 58 2.55 42.78 20.04
N PHE A 59 3.14 42.04 19.09
CA PHE A 59 3.52 42.60 17.79
C PHE A 59 2.71 42.00 16.64
N THR A 60 1.73 42.73 16.11
CA THR A 60 0.83 42.24 15.06
C THR A 60 1.19 42.82 13.69
N CYS A 61 1.19 41.97 12.66
CA CYS A 61 1.40 42.43 11.28
C CYS A 61 0.18 43.21 10.76
N PRO A 62 0.35 44.46 10.30
CA PRO A 62 -0.76 45.27 9.80
C PRO A 62 -1.31 44.79 8.45
N VAL A 63 -0.55 43.98 7.69
CA VAL A 63 -0.96 43.49 6.36
C VAL A 63 -1.78 42.20 6.45
N CYS A 64 -1.45 41.29 7.36
CA CYS A 64 -2.11 39.97 7.44
C CYS A 64 -2.67 39.60 8.83
N GLY A 65 -2.52 40.47 9.84
CA GLY A 65 -3.10 40.27 11.18
C GLY A 65 -2.43 39.22 12.07
N ARG A 66 -1.28 38.65 11.67
CA ARG A 66 -0.56 37.65 12.49
C ARG A 66 0.18 38.31 13.65
N CYS A 67 0.03 37.75 14.86
CA CYS A 67 0.72 38.21 16.07
C CYS A 67 2.04 37.47 16.33
N PHE A 68 3.07 38.22 16.68
CA PHE A 68 4.43 37.77 16.92
C PHE A 68 4.87 38.14 18.34
N ALA A 69 5.64 37.25 18.96
CA ALA A 69 6.15 37.45 20.31
C ALA A 69 7.30 38.47 20.35
N ARG A 70 7.92 38.78 19.19
CA ARG A 70 9.04 39.73 19.08
C ARG A 70 8.97 40.53 17.78
N GLN A 71 9.39 41.79 17.85
CA GLN A 71 9.35 42.75 16.73
C GLN A 71 10.27 42.34 15.56
N ASP A 72 11.40 41.69 15.80
CA ASP A 72 12.34 41.29 14.76
C ASP A 72 11.76 40.21 13.82
N VAL A 73 10.91 39.33 14.38
CA VAL A 73 10.19 38.31 13.61
C VAL A 73 9.09 38.95 12.76
N LEU A 74 8.39 39.94 13.31
CA LEU A 74 7.42 40.74 12.55
C LEU A 74 8.11 41.49 11.40
N ASN A 75 9.27 42.12 11.64
CA ASN A 75 10.00 42.88 10.62
C ASN A 75 10.54 41.98 9.49
N ARG A 76 10.94 40.74 9.79
CA ARG A 76 11.30 39.77 8.74
C ARG A 76 10.07 39.31 7.96
N HIS A 77 8.96 39.10 8.66
CA HIS A 77 7.70 38.70 8.03
C HIS A 77 7.13 39.79 7.12
N SER A 78 7.24 41.07 7.51
CA SER A 78 6.76 42.19 6.69
C SER A 78 7.51 42.34 5.35
N ARG A 79 8.76 41.86 5.27
CA ARG A 79 9.53 41.86 4.01
C ARG A 79 9.00 40.87 2.98
N VAL A 80 8.30 39.81 3.43
CA VAL A 80 7.62 38.87 2.51
C VAL A 80 6.49 39.57 1.75
N HIS A 81 5.92 40.65 2.30
CA HIS A 81 4.95 41.48 1.57
C HIS A 81 5.62 42.46 0.58
N GLN A 82 6.94 42.66 0.64
CA GLN A 82 7.68 43.53 -0.27
C GLN A 82 8.27 42.80 -1.48
N ASP A 83 8.39 41.47 -1.46
CA ASP A 83 8.94 40.67 -2.57
C ASP A 83 7.87 40.16 -3.55
N ASP A 84 6.59 40.53 -3.38
CA ASP A 84 5.46 40.03 -4.17
C ASP A 84 4.63 41.13 -4.88
N SER A 85 5.26 42.24 -5.28
CA SER A 85 4.51 43.31 -6.00
C SER A 85 5.27 43.97 -7.15
N HIS A 86 4.68 43.91 -8.34
CA HIS A 86 4.79 44.91 -9.41
C HIS A 86 3.48 44.94 -10.24
N PRO A 87 3.13 46.05 -10.94
CA PRO A 87 2.13 47.01 -10.45
C PRO A 87 0.98 47.32 -11.44
N GLU A 88 -0.14 47.88 -10.96
CA GLU A 88 -1.04 48.74 -11.76
C GLU A 88 -1.49 50.00 -10.96
N LEU A 89 -1.24 51.17 -11.60
CA LEU A 89 -1.89 52.51 -11.61
C LEU A 89 -3.14 52.75 -10.72
N ARG A 90 -3.49 53.89 -10.09
CA ARG A 90 -3.17 55.35 -10.01
C ARG A 90 -3.69 55.81 -8.62
N THR A 91 -3.26 56.89 -7.94
CA THR A 91 -3.46 58.34 -8.19
C THR A 91 -2.67 59.15 -7.14
N GLU A 92 -2.07 60.28 -7.57
CA GLU A 92 -1.89 61.62 -6.92
C GLU A 92 -1.65 61.69 -5.39
N ASP A 93 -0.69 62.44 -4.81
CA ASP A 93 -0.17 63.75 -5.18
C ASP A 93 1.03 64.18 -4.27
N ILE A 94 1.90 65.05 -4.82
CA ILE A 94 2.58 66.22 -4.19
C ILE A 94 3.86 66.07 -3.29
N ARG A 95 4.99 66.53 -3.89
CA ARG A 95 6.06 67.49 -3.45
C ARG A 95 6.87 67.18 -2.17
N GLU A 96 8.15 67.50 -1.99
CA GLU A 96 9.12 68.47 -2.55
C GLU A 96 10.51 67.93 -2.10
N ASP A 97 11.44 67.70 -3.03
CA ASP A 97 12.58 68.57 -3.40
C ASP A 97 13.83 68.53 -2.48
N THR A 98 14.91 68.06 -3.12
CA THR A 98 16.31 68.51 -3.05
C THR A 98 17.06 68.56 -1.71
N SER A 99 18.18 67.81 -1.64
CA SER A 99 19.51 68.39 -1.90
C SER A 99 20.64 67.35 -1.86
N ILE A 100 21.65 67.62 -2.68
CA ILE A 100 22.73 66.76 -3.16
C ILE A 100 24.00 66.91 -2.29
N SER A 101 24.93 65.96 -2.43
CA SER A 101 26.40 66.08 -2.29
C SER A 101 26.92 65.81 -0.87
N SER A 102 28.01 65.07 -0.63
CA SER A 102 29.18 64.81 -1.49
C SER A 102 30.13 63.79 -0.82
N LEU A 103 30.76 62.95 -1.65
CA LEU A 103 32.19 62.56 -1.68
C LEU A 103 32.84 62.13 -0.34
N SER A 104 33.04 60.83 -0.10
CA SER A 104 34.17 59.97 -0.55
C SER A 104 35.53 60.28 0.11
N LEU A 105 36.21 59.26 0.65
CA LEU A 105 37.65 58.98 0.45
C LEU A 105 38.13 57.69 1.15
N GLN A 106 38.78 56.86 0.33
CA GLN A 106 39.96 56.01 0.58
C GLN A 106 39.91 54.89 1.64
N GLN A 107 39.95 53.61 1.25
CA GLN A 107 41.10 52.82 0.76
C GLN A 107 42.33 52.81 1.69
N GLN A 108 42.53 51.68 2.37
CA GLN A 108 43.84 51.05 2.60
C GLN A 108 43.68 49.56 2.98
N GLN A 109 44.16 48.68 2.09
CA GLN A 109 44.61 47.29 2.31
C GLN A 109 46.10 47.31 2.77
N PRO A 110 46.79 46.18 3.00
CA PRO A 110 46.44 44.87 3.61
C PRO A 110 47.45 44.47 4.72
N CYS A 111 47.09 43.59 5.66
CA CYS A 111 48.06 42.81 6.44
C CYS A 111 47.48 41.45 6.84
N ASP A 112 48.30 40.42 6.62
CA ASP A 112 48.02 39.01 6.38
C ASP A 112 47.83 38.16 7.67
N PRO A 113 47.44 36.87 7.56
CA PRO A 113 46.35 36.30 8.33
C PRO A 113 46.85 35.35 9.41
N SER A 114 46.30 35.47 10.62
CA SER A 114 46.29 34.34 11.54
C SER A 114 45.10 34.41 12.48
N TYR A 115 44.37 33.29 12.50
CA TYR A 115 43.33 32.93 13.47
C TYR A 115 42.03 33.76 13.46
N MET A 116 41.12 33.40 12.56
CA MET A 116 39.80 32.85 12.93
C MET A 116 39.13 32.32 11.66
N ASN A 117 39.37 31.03 11.42
CA ASN A 117 38.69 30.25 10.41
C ASN A 117 37.38 29.73 11.05
N GLN A 118 36.25 30.41 10.88
CA GLN A 118 34.91 29.81 10.96
C GLN A 118 34.03 30.41 9.86
N SER A 119 34.20 29.82 8.69
CA SER A 119 33.41 30.03 7.48
C SER A 119 31.93 29.70 7.69
N HIS A 120 31.10 30.48 7.00
CA HIS A 120 29.72 30.19 6.63
C HIS A 120 29.45 28.70 6.39
N GLU A 121 28.37 28.18 7.00
CA GLU A 121 27.60 27.08 6.44
C GLU A 121 26.12 27.43 6.68
N THR A 122 25.37 27.91 5.67
CA THR A 122 24.49 27.04 4.85
C THR A 122 24.32 25.71 5.55
N LEU A 123 23.13 25.39 6.08
CA LEU A 123 22.86 24.08 6.67
C LEU A 123 23.44 22.99 5.76
N SER A 124 24.60 22.48 6.15
CA SER A 124 25.27 21.40 5.48
C SER A 124 24.42 20.18 5.78
N LEU A 125 24.01 19.57 4.68
CA LEU A 125 23.27 18.34 4.57
C LEU A 125 24.10 17.12 5.07
N GLU A 126 24.92 17.25 6.10
CA GLU A 126 25.88 16.20 6.47
C GLU A 126 25.33 15.13 7.42
N ASP A 127 24.25 15.39 8.18
CA ASP A 127 23.56 14.33 8.93
C ASP A 127 22.44 13.62 8.13
N CYS A 128 22.25 13.99 6.86
CA CYS A 128 21.47 13.25 5.85
C CYS A 128 22.35 12.41 4.89
N SER A 129 23.63 12.26 5.19
CA SER A 129 24.64 11.63 4.32
C SER A 129 24.50 10.12 4.09
N SER A 130 23.47 9.46 4.65
CA SER A 130 23.16 8.06 4.30
C SER A 130 21.98 7.89 3.33
N LEU A 131 21.28 8.98 2.98
CA LEU A 131 20.10 8.94 2.10
C LEU A 131 20.11 10.03 1.01
N LEU A 132 21.18 10.82 0.91
CA LEU A 132 21.36 11.75 -0.20
C LEU A 132 21.64 10.98 -1.47
N TRP A 133 20.64 10.96 -2.34
CA TRP A 133 20.71 10.44 -3.69
C TRP A 133 21.63 11.33 -4.53
N PRO A 134 22.80 10.84 -4.98
CA PRO A 134 23.78 11.66 -5.67
C PRO A 134 23.37 12.14 -7.08
N ASP A 135 22.27 11.62 -7.63
CA ASP A 135 21.84 11.78 -9.04
C ASP A 135 20.34 12.12 -9.16
N SER A 136 19.65 12.61 -8.13
CA SER A 136 18.22 12.93 -8.23
C SER A 136 17.95 14.03 -9.25
N GLU A 137 18.91 14.93 -9.40
CA GLU A 137 18.95 15.94 -10.45
C GLU A 137 19.11 15.32 -11.85
N GLY A 138 19.96 14.29 -12.00
CA GLY A 138 20.15 13.58 -13.26
C GLY A 138 18.93 12.76 -13.67
N LEU A 139 18.25 12.11 -12.71
CA LEU A 139 16.96 11.46 -13.00
C LEU A 139 15.89 12.48 -13.34
N LEU A 140 15.81 13.60 -12.62
CA LEU A 140 14.86 14.66 -12.94
C LEU A 140 15.08 15.14 -14.37
N GLN A 141 16.34 15.42 -14.76
CA GLN A 141 16.69 15.76 -16.13
C GLN A 141 16.29 14.67 -17.11
N ASN A 142 16.53 13.39 -16.82
CA ASN A 142 16.11 12.28 -17.68
C ASN A 142 14.59 12.20 -17.82
N ILE A 143 13.83 12.33 -16.72
CA ILE A 143 12.35 12.31 -16.73
C ILE A 143 11.80 13.51 -17.52
N LEU A 144 12.37 14.70 -17.33
CA LEU A 144 11.99 15.91 -18.05
C LEU A 144 12.47 15.92 -19.51
N ALA A 145 13.54 15.18 -19.82
CA ALA A 145 14.10 15.00 -21.15
C ALA A 145 13.53 13.78 -21.90
N ILE A 146 12.55 13.06 -21.32
CA ILE A 146 11.71 12.13 -22.08
C ILE A 146 10.98 12.98 -23.12
N ASP A 147 11.60 13.07 -24.30
CA ASP A 147 11.13 13.83 -25.43
C ASP A 147 9.72 13.36 -25.81
N SER A 148 8.80 14.29 -26.00
CA SER A 148 7.52 13.99 -26.64
C SER A 148 7.71 13.44 -28.06
N GLY A 149 8.93 13.52 -28.62
CA GLY A 149 9.37 12.87 -29.86
C GLY A 149 9.88 11.41 -29.76
N ILE A 150 10.27 10.86 -28.60
CA ILE A 150 10.74 9.46 -28.48
C ILE A 150 9.64 8.44 -28.86
N TRP A 151 8.40 8.89 -28.80
CA TRP A 151 7.20 8.10 -29.08
C TRP A 151 6.66 8.29 -30.51
N ASN A 152 7.31 9.13 -31.33
CA ASN A 152 7.04 9.29 -32.76
C ASN A 152 7.83 8.26 -33.60
N GLN A 153 7.84 6.98 -33.22
CA GLN A 153 8.29 5.94 -34.15
C GLN A 153 7.14 5.56 -35.09
N PRO A 154 7.36 5.56 -36.42
CA PRO A 154 6.33 5.13 -37.36
C PRO A 154 5.98 3.66 -37.13
N ALA A 155 4.72 3.30 -37.36
CA ALA A 155 4.14 1.96 -37.21
C ALA A 155 4.78 0.84 -38.06
N SER A 156 5.96 1.06 -38.64
CA SER A 156 6.66 0.17 -39.57
C SER A 156 7.49 -0.95 -38.90
N LEU A 157 7.51 -1.06 -37.56
CA LEU A 157 8.22 -2.12 -36.83
C LEU A 157 7.29 -3.21 -36.23
N MET A 158 6.00 -3.22 -36.59
CA MET A 158 5.09 -4.31 -36.20
C MET A 158 5.44 -5.63 -36.94
N PRO A 159 5.25 -6.81 -36.33
CA PRO A 159 5.52 -8.09 -36.98
C PRO A 159 4.73 -8.20 -38.28
N GLN A 160 5.40 -8.49 -39.39
CA GLN A 160 4.72 -8.77 -40.66
C GLN A 160 3.74 -9.93 -40.45
N THR A 161 2.48 -9.71 -40.79
CA THR A 161 1.44 -10.72 -40.76
C THR A 161 1.88 -11.92 -41.61
N LEU A 162 1.77 -13.12 -41.04
CA LEU A 162 1.95 -14.39 -41.74
C LEU A 162 1.16 -14.36 -43.06
N SER A 163 1.88 -14.36 -44.17
CA SER A 163 1.29 -14.48 -45.50
C SER A 163 0.76 -15.90 -45.68
N ILE A 164 -0.57 -16.06 -45.64
CA ILE A 164 -1.22 -17.31 -46.00
C ILE A 164 -1.11 -17.46 -47.53
N PRO A 165 -0.54 -18.54 -48.08
CA PRO A 165 -0.51 -18.74 -49.52
C PRO A 165 -1.92 -19.13 -50.03
N PRO A 166 -2.35 -18.65 -51.21
CA PRO A 166 -3.67 -18.99 -51.72
C PRO A 166 -3.67 -20.43 -52.25
N SER A 167 -4.60 -21.25 -51.76
CA SER A 167 -4.96 -22.53 -52.37
C SER A 167 -5.72 -22.31 -53.68
N PRO A 168 -5.46 -23.08 -54.74
CA PRO A 168 -6.17 -22.96 -56.01
C PRO A 168 -7.37 -23.92 -56.03
N PHE A 169 -8.61 -23.44 -56.13
CA PHE A 169 -9.67 -24.20 -56.78
C PHE A 169 -10.70 -23.26 -57.43
N GLN A 170 -11.05 -23.64 -58.66
CA GLN A 170 -11.72 -22.88 -59.71
C GLN A 170 -13.25 -22.91 -59.61
N THR A 171 -13.87 -21.82 -60.13
CA THR A 171 -15.13 -21.74 -60.96
C THR A 171 -16.41 -22.43 -60.45
N THR A 172 -17.60 -21.81 -60.44
CA THR A 172 -18.34 -21.29 -61.62
C THR A 172 -19.48 -20.30 -61.26
N SER A 173 -19.65 -19.33 -62.17
CA SER A 173 -20.78 -18.44 -62.52
C SER A 173 -22.17 -18.57 -61.89
N ALA A 174 -22.78 -17.43 -61.55
CA ALA A 174 -23.99 -16.86 -62.18
C ALA A 174 -24.19 -15.41 -61.69
N GLY A 175 -24.43 -14.49 -62.63
CA GLY A 175 -24.30 -13.05 -62.40
C GLY A 175 -25.54 -12.33 -61.87
N GLN A 176 -25.32 -11.10 -61.43
CA GLN A 176 -26.11 -9.91 -61.77
C GLN A 176 -25.33 -8.67 -61.34
N GLY A 177 -25.28 -7.67 -62.22
CA GLY A 177 -24.41 -6.52 -62.09
C GLY A 177 -24.78 -5.59 -60.94
N ILE A 178 -23.75 -5.12 -60.25
CA ILE A 178 -23.78 -3.85 -59.52
C ILE A 178 -22.55 -3.05 -59.97
N SER A 179 -22.80 -1.81 -60.32
CA SER A 179 -21.92 -0.76 -60.83
C SER A 179 -20.68 -0.51 -59.94
N PRO A 180 -19.58 0.06 -60.49
CA PRO A 180 -18.37 0.33 -59.72
C PRO A 180 -18.55 1.58 -58.86
N SER A 181 -19.06 1.44 -57.63
CA SER A 181 -19.17 2.57 -56.70
C SER A 181 -18.94 2.21 -55.23
N SER A 182 -18.07 1.24 -54.95
CA SER A 182 -17.75 0.86 -53.56
C SER A 182 -16.27 0.61 -53.30
N CYS A 183 -15.38 1.21 -54.10
CA CYS A 183 -13.95 1.21 -53.77
C CYS A 183 -13.51 2.48 -53.02
N SER A 184 -14.35 3.52 -52.96
CA SER A 184 -14.10 4.72 -52.15
C SER A 184 -14.48 4.53 -50.68
N SER A 185 -15.48 3.72 -50.35
CA SER A 185 -15.88 3.54 -48.94
C SER A 185 -14.84 2.74 -48.14
N ILE A 186 -14.17 1.76 -48.74
CA ILE A 186 -13.13 0.97 -48.04
C ILE A 186 -11.88 1.81 -47.80
N ALA A 187 -11.55 2.72 -48.72
CA ALA A 187 -10.43 3.66 -48.57
C ALA A 187 -10.76 4.77 -47.56
N GLU A 188 -11.98 5.32 -47.58
CA GLU A 188 -12.46 6.31 -46.61
C GLU A 188 -12.66 5.70 -45.21
N ASP A 189 -13.13 4.46 -45.11
CA ASP A 189 -13.24 3.72 -43.85
C ASP A 189 -11.85 3.32 -43.32
N GLY A 190 -10.91 3.03 -44.21
CA GLY A 190 -9.49 2.84 -43.90
C GLY A 190 -8.82 4.13 -43.40
N GLU A 191 -9.06 5.26 -44.06
CA GLU A 191 -8.58 6.59 -43.62
C GLU A 191 -9.23 7.03 -42.32
N ARG A 192 -10.54 6.81 -42.12
CA ARG A 192 -11.21 7.08 -40.84
C ARG A 192 -10.73 6.15 -39.73
N ALA A 193 -10.46 4.88 -40.02
CA ALA A 193 -9.86 3.95 -39.07
C ALA A 193 -8.45 4.38 -38.69
N ILE A 194 -7.63 4.83 -39.66
CA ILE A 194 -6.27 5.33 -39.42
C ILE A 194 -6.28 6.68 -38.69
N GLN A 195 -7.20 7.60 -39.02
CA GLN A 195 -7.38 8.88 -38.33
C GLN A 195 -7.93 8.68 -36.92
N SER A 196 -8.84 7.72 -36.72
CA SER A 196 -9.30 7.30 -35.40
C SER A 196 -8.18 6.64 -34.60
N LEU A 197 -7.35 5.78 -35.23
CA LEU A 197 -6.17 5.20 -34.60
C LEU A 197 -5.16 6.28 -34.22
N SER A 198 -4.88 7.24 -35.12
CA SER A 198 -3.98 8.37 -34.88
C SER A 198 -4.55 9.32 -33.82
N GLY A 199 -5.86 9.49 -33.76
CA GLY A 199 -6.56 10.25 -32.72
C GLY A 199 -6.47 9.54 -31.37
N ILE A 200 -6.74 8.24 -31.31
CA ILE A 200 -6.60 7.41 -30.11
C ILE A 200 -5.14 7.39 -29.65
N ILE A 201 -4.17 7.24 -30.56
CA ILE A 201 -2.74 7.26 -30.24
C ILE A 201 -2.35 8.64 -29.71
N ASN A 202 -2.72 9.74 -30.37
CA ASN A 202 -2.45 11.10 -29.87
C ASN A 202 -3.14 11.39 -28.54
N GLU A 203 -4.36 10.89 -28.33
CA GLU A 203 -5.12 11.08 -27.08
C GLU A 203 -4.52 10.24 -25.94
N THR A 204 -4.10 9.01 -26.23
CA THR A 204 -3.36 8.15 -25.29
C THR A 204 -1.98 8.74 -24.97
N PHE A 205 -1.35 9.37 -25.96
CA PHE A 205 -0.03 9.99 -25.85
C PHE A 205 -0.06 11.29 -25.04
N CYS A 206 -0.96 12.21 -25.37
CA CYS A 206 -1.15 13.48 -24.65
C CYS A 206 -1.62 13.27 -23.20
N ASN A 207 -2.37 12.20 -22.91
CA ASN A 207 -2.82 11.89 -21.55
C ASN A 207 -1.70 11.35 -20.64
N VAL A 208 -0.68 10.69 -21.18
CA VAL A 208 0.45 10.12 -20.41
C VAL A 208 1.55 11.16 -20.14
N THR A 209 1.67 12.20 -20.98
CA THR A 209 2.75 13.19 -20.92
C THR A 209 2.25 14.62 -20.71
N ALA A 210 1.05 14.84 -20.19
CA ALA A 210 0.51 16.18 -19.97
C ALA A 210 1.50 17.03 -19.13
N PRO A 211 2.11 18.09 -19.70
CA PRO A 211 3.19 18.84 -19.05
C PRO A 211 2.78 19.45 -17.70
N SER A 212 1.48 19.67 -17.49
CA SER A 212 0.92 20.21 -16.25
C SER A 212 0.99 19.26 -15.06
N ALA A 213 0.95 17.94 -15.25
CA ALA A 213 0.99 16.96 -14.17
C ALA A 213 2.42 16.72 -13.63
N LEU A 214 3.43 16.90 -14.49
CA LEU A 214 4.85 16.86 -14.15
C LEU A 214 5.42 18.25 -13.81
N ALA A 215 4.62 19.31 -13.92
CA ALA A 215 5.03 20.66 -13.56
C ALA A 215 5.40 20.73 -12.06
N GLY A 216 6.57 21.28 -11.76
CA GLY A 216 7.06 21.40 -10.38
C GLY A 216 7.55 20.09 -9.75
N LEU A 217 7.89 19.09 -10.56
CA LEU A 217 8.69 17.95 -10.11
C LEU A 217 10.11 18.44 -9.80
N THR A 218 10.63 18.12 -8.62
CA THR A 218 11.94 18.59 -8.14
C THR A 218 12.76 17.42 -7.61
N SER A 219 14.08 17.54 -7.62
CA SER A 219 14.99 16.56 -7.01
C SER A 219 14.62 16.31 -5.54
N ARG A 220 14.27 17.37 -4.79
CA ARG A 220 13.76 17.26 -3.41
C ARG A 220 12.48 16.41 -3.30
N PHE A 221 11.55 16.56 -4.23
CA PHE A 221 10.32 15.76 -4.24
C PHE A 221 10.64 14.27 -4.46
N LEU A 222 11.52 13.98 -5.41
CA LEU A 222 11.97 12.62 -5.71
C LEU A 222 12.65 11.97 -4.50
N ASP A 223 13.57 12.69 -3.86
CA ASP A 223 14.30 12.23 -2.67
C ASP A 223 13.37 11.98 -1.49
N SER A 224 12.44 12.91 -1.24
CA SER A 224 11.47 12.79 -0.15
C SER A 224 10.54 11.60 -0.37
N SER A 225 10.08 11.40 -1.61
CA SER A 225 9.21 10.28 -1.98
C SER A 225 9.94 8.95 -1.81
N LEU A 226 11.17 8.83 -2.32
CA LEU A 226 11.94 7.59 -2.17
C LEU A 226 12.25 7.29 -0.69
N HIS A 227 12.53 8.32 0.12
CA HIS A 227 12.67 8.16 1.55
C HIS A 227 11.40 7.59 2.20
N MET A 228 10.23 8.13 1.85
CA MET A 228 8.94 7.60 2.34
C MET A 228 8.70 6.15 1.90
N PHE A 229 9.08 5.79 0.66
CA PHE A 229 8.98 4.42 0.15
C PHE A 229 9.76 3.42 1.02
N PHE A 230 11.04 3.68 1.30
CA PHE A 230 11.83 2.82 2.18
C PHE A 230 11.34 2.86 3.63
N ARG A 231 10.76 3.98 4.08
CA ARG A 231 10.28 4.13 5.45
C ARG A 231 8.99 3.37 5.73
N PHE A 232 8.06 3.33 4.77
CA PHE A 232 6.69 2.86 4.99
C PHE A 232 6.29 1.68 4.10
N ILE A 233 6.74 1.64 2.85
CA ILE A 233 6.37 0.57 1.91
C ILE A 233 7.24 -0.66 2.10
N VAL A 234 8.57 -0.51 2.16
CA VAL A 234 9.50 -1.66 2.27
C VAL A 234 9.26 -2.49 3.54
N PRO A 235 9.00 -1.91 4.74
CA PRO A 235 8.65 -2.71 5.91
C PRO A 235 7.32 -3.48 5.76
N MET A 236 6.36 -2.91 5.02
CA MET A 236 5.04 -3.54 4.78
C MET A 236 5.10 -4.62 3.69
N PHE A 237 5.93 -4.39 2.66
CA PHE A 237 6.21 -5.24 1.51
C PHE A 237 7.73 -5.34 1.29
N PRO A 238 8.39 -6.26 1.99
CA PRO A 238 9.85 -6.42 1.94
C PRO A 238 10.31 -7.12 0.65
N VAL A 239 9.97 -6.54 -0.50
CA VAL A 239 10.29 -7.07 -1.84
C VAL A 239 11.49 -6.38 -2.48
N ILE A 240 12.06 -5.38 -1.81
CA ILE A 240 13.32 -4.73 -2.16
C ILE A 240 14.22 -4.77 -0.94
N HIS A 241 15.41 -5.32 -1.10
CA HIS A 241 16.42 -5.34 -0.06
C HIS A 241 17.15 -3.99 0.01
N GLN A 242 16.81 -3.17 1.00
CA GLN A 242 17.34 -1.81 1.14
C GLN A 242 18.88 -1.74 1.20
N PRO A 243 19.60 -2.56 2.01
CA PRO A 243 21.06 -2.47 2.11
C PRO A 243 21.83 -2.73 0.81
N THR A 244 21.25 -3.46 -0.14
CA THR A 244 21.88 -3.71 -1.46
C THR A 244 21.20 -2.99 -2.60
N PHE A 245 20.26 -2.09 -2.31
CA PHE A 245 19.60 -1.32 -3.35
C PHE A 245 20.57 -0.27 -3.89
N ILE A 246 20.97 -0.44 -5.14
CA ILE A 246 21.80 0.52 -5.86
C ILE A 246 20.90 1.22 -6.88
N PHE A 247 20.76 2.53 -6.70
CA PHE A 247 19.90 3.36 -7.54
C PHE A 247 20.25 3.30 -9.03
N ARG A 248 21.54 3.44 -9.36
CA ARG A 248 22.03 3.51 -10.75
C ARG A 248 21.77 2.23 -11.55
N ASP A 249 21.68 1.11 -10.84
CA ASP A 249 21.46 -0.21 -11.42
C ASP A 249 19.97 -0.60 -11.39
N CYS A 250 19.10 0.27 -10.86
CA CYS A 250 17.67 0.04 -10.78
C CYS A 250 17.00 0.40 -12.12
N PRO A 251 16.19 -0.51 -12.71
CA PRO A 251 15.45 -0.19 -13.92
C PRO A 251 14.51 1.01 -13.72
N PRO A 252 14.46 1.99 -14.65
CA PRO A 252 13.67 3.19 -14.48
C PRO A 252 12.20 2.95 -14.13
N PRO A 253 11.48 1.98 -14.75
CA PRO A 253 10.09 1.70 -14.40
C PRO A 253 9.89 1.22 -12.95
N LEU A 254 10.83 0.42 -12.42
CA LEU A 254 10.79 -0.04 -11.03
C LEU A 254 10.90 1.14 -10.07
N LEU A 255 11.85 2.02 -10.36
CA LEU A 255 12.14 3.22 -9.58
C LEU A 255 10.99 4.24 -9.62
N LEU A 256 10.39 4.48 -10.78
CA LEU A 256 9.23 5.35 -10.93
C LEU A 256 8.06 4.88 -10.04
N ASN A 257 7.77 3.57 -10.01
CA ASN A 257 6.76 3.01 -9.11
C ASN A 257 7.13 3.15 -7.64
N ALA A 258 8.41 3.00 -7.27
CA ALA A 258 8.86 3.22 -5.90
C ALA A 258 8.64 4.68 -5.46
N ILE A 259 8.96 5.64 -6.33
CA ILE A 259 8.74 7.07 -6.08
C ILE A 259 7.24 7.37 -6.01
N ALA A 260 6.42 6.85 -6.94
CA ALA A 260 4.97 7.06 -6.93
C ALA A 260 4.32 6.56 -5.63
N LEU A 261 4.67 5.35 -5.17
CA LEU A 261 4.20 4.82 -3.89
C LEU A 261 4.68 5.65 -2.70
N GLY A 262 5.93 6.11 -2.72
CA GLY A 262 6.47 6.95 -1.67
C GLY A 262 5.83 8.34 -1.59
N ALA A 263 5.48 8.92 -2.74
CA ALA A 263 4.84 10.23 -2.83
C ALA A 263 3.47 10.26 -2.12
N LEU A 264 2.74 9.14 -2.08
CA LEU A 264 1.47 9.01 -1.35
C LEU A 264 1.62 9.33 0.15
N PHE A 265 2.81 9.15 0.73
CA PHE A 265 3.07 9.38 2.15
C PHE A 265 3.55 10.80 2.45
N LEU A 266 3.67 11.66 1.43
CA LEU A 266 3.93 13.09 1.63
C LEU A 266 2.67 13.85 2.08
N GLY A 267 1.48 13.28 1.88
CA GLY A 267 0.22 13.79 2.42
C GLY A 267 -0.32 15.06 1.76
N THR A 268 0.17 15.43 0.57
CA THR A 268 -0.31 16.59 -0.19
C THR A 268 -1.09 16.15 -1.43
N LYS A 269 -2.14 16.90 -1.80
CA LYS A 269 -2.93 16.60 -3.01
C LYS A 269 -2.10 16.68 -4.29
N ASP A 270 -1.14 17.60 -4.32
CA ASP A 270 -0.17 17.76 -5.42
C ASP A 270 0.72 16.52 -5.58
N ALA A 271 1.16 15.90 -4.48
CA ALA A 271 1.95 14.67 -4.53
C ALA A 271 1.19 13.51 -5.18
N ASN A 272 -0.12 13.38 -4.93
CA ASN A 272 -0.94 12.33 -5.53
C ASN A 272 -1.07 12.48 -7.06
N LEU A 273 -1.21 13.72 -7.56
CA LEU A 273 -1.26 13.97 -9.01
C LEU A 273 0.08 13.62 -9.68
N LYS A 274 1.19 13.99 -9.05
CA LYS A 274 2.55 13.63 -9.51
C LYS A 274 2.76 12.12 -9.46
N ALA A 275 2.28 11.45 -8.42
CA ALA A 275 2.37 10.01 -8.28
C ALA A 275 1.59 9.28 -9.38
N ASP A 276 0.39 9.75 -9.74
CA ASP A 276 -0.39 9.20 -10.85
C ASP A 276 0.37 9.30 -12.18
N ALA A 277 0.98 10.46 -12.46
CA ALA A 277 1.80 10.67 -13.66
C ALA A 277 3.03 9.74 -13.68
N LEU A 278 3.76 9.64 -12.56
CA LEU A 278 4.92 8.74 -12.45
C LEU A 278 4.55 7.27 -12.63
N TRP A 279 3.41 6.85 -12.07
CA TRP A 279 2.88 5.51 -12.27
C TRP A 279 2.52 5.26 -13.74
N GLN A 280 1.88 6.21 -14.42
CA GLN A 280 1.52 6.09 -15.84
C GLN A 280 2.76 5.96 -16.73
N LEU A 281 3.82 6.72 -16.45
CA LEU A 281 5.11 6.58 -17.13
C LEU A 281 5.71 5.18 -16.92
N ALA A 282 5.73 4.69 -15.68
CA ALA A 282 6.22 3.35 -15.35
C ALA A 282 5.42 2.25 -16.07
N HIS A 283 4.09 2.36 -16.04
CA HIS A 283 3.19 1.40 -16.67
C HIS A 283 3.33 1.40 -18.19
N THR A 284 3.41 2.58 -18.81
CA THR A 284 3.61 2.73 -20.27
C THR A 284 4.95 2.14 -20.69
N ALA A 285 6.01 2.41 -19.92
CA ALA A 285 7.32 1.82 -20.18
C ALA A 285 7.27 0.28 -20.13
N VAL A 286 6.58 -0.31 -19.15
CA VAL A 286 6.40 -1.77 -19.14
C VAL A 286 5.59 -2.24 -20.35
N ALA A 287 4.48 -1.58 -20.68
CA ALA A 287 3.63 -1.96 -21.80
C ALA A 287 4.35 -1.93 -23.15
N THR A 288 5.29 -1.00 -23.36
CA THR A 288 6.00 -0.84 -24.64
C THR A 288 7.37 -1.51 -24.68
N SER A 289 8.00 -1.77 -23.54
CA SER A 289 9.37 -2.32 -23.46
C SER A 289 9.50 -3.64 -22.68
N TRP A 290 8.38 -4.31 -22.35
CA TRP A 290 8.41 -5.60 -21.63
C TRP A 290 9.32 -6.64 -22.29
N HIS A 291 9.41 -6.67 -23.63
CA HIS A 291 10.25 -7.61 -24.38
C HIS A 291 11.74 -7.46 -24.08
N THR A 292 12.19 -6.25 -23.73
CA THR A 292 13.55 -5.99 -23.28
C THR A 292 13.69 -6.29 -21.79
N MET A 293 12.73 -5.85 -20.98
CA MET A 293 12.76 -6.04 -19.53
C MET A 293 12.71 -7.52 -19.11
N ILE A 294 11.99 -8.36 -19.86
CA ILE A 294 11.87 -9.79 -19.57
C ILE A 294 13.18 -10.55 -19.77
N GLN A 295 14.09 -10.02 -20.60
CA GLN A 295 15.42 -10.58 -20.85
C GLN A 295 16.48 -10.10 -19.85
N GLN A 296 16.18 -9.04 -19.08
CA GLN A 296 17.13 -8.49 -18.11
C GLN A 296 17.41 -9.48 -16.98
N LYS A 297 18.69 -9.65 -16.65
CA LYS A 297 19.17 -10.50 -15.57
C LYS A 297 20.26 -9.77 -14.82
N ARG A 298 20.10 -9.53 -13.51
CA ARG A 298 21.17 -8.94 -12.70
C ARG A 298 22.26 -9.98 -12.44
N PRO A 299 23.50 -9.59 -12.08
CA PRO A 299 24.63 -10.51 -11.95
C PRO A 299 24.39 -11.72 -11.04
N TYR A 300 23.57 -11.57 -10.00
CA TYR A 300 23.27 -12.61 -9.01
C TYR A 300 21.88 -13.25 -9.17
N ASP A 301 21.06 -12.78 -10.13
CA ASP A 301 19.75 -13.36 -10.37
C ASP A 301 19.89 -14.77 -10.97
N SER A 302 19.11 -15.73 -10.48
CA SER A 302 19.07 -17.08 -11.04
C SER A 302 18.34 -17.11 -12.39
N CYS A 303 17.35 -16.23 -12.56
CA CYS A 303 16.47 -16.18 -13.72
C CYS A 303 16.29 -14.74 -14.26
N ASN A 304 15.75 -14.60 -15.47
CA ASN A 304 15.55 -13.30 -16.09
C ASN A 304 14.26 -12.64 -15.57
N GLY A 305 14.05 -11.36 -15.88
CA GLY A 305 12.77 -10.67 -15.70
C GLY A 305 12.30 -10.46 -14.26
N VAL A 306 13.16 -10.68 -13.26
CA VAL A 306 12.85 -10.42 -11.84
C VAL A 306 12.43 -8.97 -11.64
N CYS A 307 13.18 -8.02 -12.21
CA CYS A 307 12.86 -6.61 -12.10
C CYS A 307 11.56 -6.22 -12.80
N LEU A 308 11.21 -6.85 -13.93
CA LEU A 308 9.92 -6.65 -14.60
C LEU A 308 8.75 -7.02 -13.67
N VAL A 309 8.85 -8.19 -13.03
CA VAL A 309 7.82 -8.67 -12.12
C VAL A 309 7.76 -7.82 -10.84
N GLN A 310 8.89 -7.37 -10.31
CA GLN A 310 8.93 -6.40 -9.20
C GLN A 310 8.27 -5.07 -9.58
N THR A 311 8.55 -4.54 -10.78
CA THR A 311 7.91 -3.32 -11.28
C THR A 311 6.40 -3.49 -11.33
N MET A 312 5.92 -4.62 -11.84
CA MET A 312 4.49 -4.92 -11.91
C MET A 312 3.85 -5.06 -10.54
N LEU A 313 4.50 -5.73 -9.60
CA LEU A 313 4.02 -5.86 -8.23
C LEU A 313 3.82 -4.47 -7.59
N LEU A 314 4.83 -3.60 -7.62
CA LEU A 314 4.72 -2.25 -7.06
C LEU A 314 3.67 -1.40 -7.79
N SER A 315 3.60 -1.52 -9.12
CA SER A 315 2.57 -0.88 -9.94
C SER A 315 1.16 -1.27 -9.49
N GLN A 316 0.93 -2.55 -9.20
CA GLN A 316 -0.38 -3.04 -8.79
C GLN A 316 -0.77 -2.59 -7.38
N ILE A 317 0.18 -2.53 -6.43
CA ILE A 317 -0.07 -1.99 -5.09
C ILE A 317 -0.60 -0.55 -5.19
N TYR A 318 0.08 0.29 -5.99
CA TYR A 318 -0.33 1.67 -6.21
C TYR A 318 -1.72 1.74 -6.85
N ALA A 319 -1.88 1.04 -7.98
CA ALA A 319 -3.07 1.17 -8.81
C ALA A 319 -4.32 0.57 -8.15
N ALA A 320 -4.21 -0.52 -7.39
CA ALA A 320 -5.34 -1.14 -6.70
C ALA A 320 -5.97 -0.24 -5.63
N LEU A 321 -5.18 0.67 -5.04
CA LEU A 321 -5.59 1.57 -3.96
C LEU A 321 -5.76 3.02 -4.41
N SER A 322 -5.73 3.27 -5.72
CA SER A 322 -5.98 4.59 -6.30
C SER A 322 -7.48 4.92 -6.30
N ASN A 323 -7.86 6.20 -6.15
CA ASN A 323 -9.21 6.70 -6.47
C ASN A 323 -9.44 6.86 -7.99
N ASN A 324 -8.42 6.65 -8.81
CA ASN A 324 -8.58 6.64 -10.27
C ASN A 324 -9.06 5.26 -10.72
N ARG A 325 -10.33 5.18 -11.17
CA ARG A 325 -10.96 3.94 -11.64
C ARG A 325 -10.21 3.31 -12.81
N THR A 326 -9.63 4.10 -13.70
CA THR A 326 -8.85 3.58 -14.83
C THR A 326 -7.63 2.85 -14.30
N LEU A 327 -6.89 3.43 -13.35
CA LEU A 327 -5.72 2.77 -12.75
C LEU A 327 -6.13 1.48 -12.01
N ARG A 328 -7.20 1.52 -11.20
CA ARG A 328 -7.72 0.31 -10.53
C ARG A 328 -8.06 -0.78 -11.54
N THR A 329 -8.75 -0.44 -12.62
CA THR A 329 -9.14 -1.40 -13.67
C THR A 329 -7.91 -1.96 -14.39
N THR A 330 -6.91 -1.11 -14.68
CA THR A 330 -5.64 -1.55 -15.25
C THR A 330 -4.93 -2.55 -14.34
N SER A 331 -4.89 -2.31 -13.02
CA SER A 331 -4.35 -3.29 -12.06
C SER A 331 -5.04 -4.65 -12.17
N GLN A 332 -6.37 -4.66 -12.28
CA GLN A 332 -7.16 -5.88 -12.38
C GLN A 332 -6.89 -6.67 -13.67
N VAL A 333 -6.72 -5.98 -14.80
CA VAL A 333 -6.45 -6.62 -16.10
C VAL A 333 -5.03 -7.17 -16.15
N PHE A 334 -4.05 -6.42 -15.62
CA PHE A 334 -2.63 -6.77 -15.72
C PHE A 334 -2.13 -7.68 -14.59
N HIS A 335 -2.95 -7.98 -13.57
CA HIS A 335 -2.54 -8.90 -12.49
C HIS A 335 -2.19 -10.29 -13.00
N GLY A 336 -3.05 -10.88 -13.84
CA GLY A 336 -2.78 -12.18 -14.46
C GLY A 336 -1.50 -12.19 -15.31
N LEU A 337 -1.15 -11.06 -15.94
CA LEU A 337 0.08 -10.93 -16.73
C LEU A 337 1.33 -10.94 -15.87
N ALA A 338 1.29 -10.33 -14.67
CA ALA A 338 2.41 -10.40 -13.73
C ALA A 338 2.68 -11.84 -13.25
N LEU A 339 1.62 -12.60 -12.95
CA LEU A 339 1.73 -14.03 -12.61
C LEU A 339 2.25 -14.86 -13.79
N PHE A 340 1.77 -14.57 -15.01
CA PHE A 340 2.26 -15.20 -16.23
C PHE A 340 3.75 -14.94 -16.43
N TRP A 341 4.21 -13.69 -16.36
CA TRP A 341 5.62 -13.35 -16.52
C TRP A 341 6.48 -13.95 -15.41
N ALA A 342 6.01 -13.98 -14.17
CA ALA A 342 6.71 -14.69 -13.09
C ALA A 342 6.94 -16.16 -13.44
N SER A 343 5.93 -16.84 -14.00
CA SER A 343 6.05 -18.21 -14.46
C SER A 343 6.97 -18.33 -15.67
N HIS A 344 6.81 -17.48 -16.68
CA HIS A 344 7.58 -17.49 -17.92
C HIS A 344 9.07 -17.26 -17.67
N CYS A 345 9.38 -16.39 -16.71
CA CYS A 345 10.73 -16.09 -16.28
C CYS A 345 11.36 -17.20 -15.43
N GLY A 346 10.65 -18.29 -15.12
CA GLY A 346 11.18 -19.37 -14.28
C GLY A 346 11.35 -18.96 -12.81
N MET A 347 10.63 -17.95 -12.32
CA MET A 347 10.83 -17.46 -10.94
C MET A 347 10.43 -18.49 -9.88
N TYR A 348 9.56 -19.45 -10.22
CA TYR A 348 9.13 -20.54 -9.34
C TYR A 348 10.13 -21.70 -9.24
N GLU A 349 11.19 -21.69 -10.04
CA GLU A 349 12.18 -22.78 -10.11
C GLU A 349 13.41 -22.50 -9.22
N GLY A 350 13.99 -23.56 -8.64
CA GLY A 350 15.25 -23.47 -7.87
C GLY A 350 15.16 -22.52 -6.68
N LEU A 351 14.13 -22.69 -5.84
CA LEU A 351 13.88 -21.86 -4.64
C LEU A 351 14.69 -22.32 -3.41
N ASP A 352 15.55 -23.33 -3.55
CA ASP A 352 16.41 -23.80 -2.47
C ASP A 352 17.48 -22.76 -2.15
N HIS A 353 17.55 -22.34 -0.88
CA HIS A 353 18.53 -21.35 -0.44
C HIS A 353 19.97 -21.89 -0.51
N PRO A 354 20.96 -21.07 -0.90
CA PRO A 354 22.36 -21.46 -0.89
C PRO A 354 22.79 -21.85 0.53
N SER A 355 23.65 -22.87 0.62
CA SER A 355 24.31 -23.24 1.87
C SER A 355 25.07 -22.04 2.44
N LEU A 356 25.03 -21.87 3.76
CA LEU A 356 25.85 -20.84 4.40
C LEU A 356 27.33 -21.14 4.14
N PRO A 357 28.13 -20.12 3.80
CA PRO A 357 29.57 -20.28 3.73
C PRO A 357 30.16 -20.63 5.11
N SER A 358 31.30 -21.31 5.12
CA SER A 358 32.05 -21.59 6.35
C SER A 358 32.37 -20.28 7.08
N PRO A 359 32.37 -20.23 8.43
CA PRO A 359 32.83 -19.07 9.19
C PRO A 359 34.25 -18.61 8.83
N ASP A 360 35.08 -19.54 8.34
CA ASP A 360 36.47 -19.29 7.93
C ASP A 360 36.61 -18.91 6.43
N ALA A 361 35.49 -18.75 5.71
CA ALA A 361 35.52 -18.41 4.29
C ALA A 361 36.07 -16.99 4.05
N ASN A 362 36.68 -16.79 2.87
CA ASN A 362 37.14 -15.46 2.45
C ASN A 362 35.96 -14.47 2.36
N SER A 363 36.22 -13.19 2.68
CA SER A 363 35.23 -12.11 2.64
C SER A 363 34.55 -11.97 1.28
N GLU A 364 35.25 -12.21 0.18
CA GLU A 364 34.67 -12.15 -1.18
C GLU A 364 33.66 -13.28 -1.42
N ILE A 365 33.95 -14.48 -0.93
CA ILE A 365 33.06 -15.65 -1.02
C ILE A 365 31.82 -15.41 -0.17
N MET A 366 31.99 -14.89 1.04
CA MET A 366 30.88 -14.53 1.93
C MET A 366 29.98 -13.46 1.28
N GLN A 367 30.58 -12.43 0.68
CA GLN A 367 29.86 -11.36 0.01
C GLN A 367 29.08 -11.86 -1.21
N SER A 368 29.70 -12.69 -2.06
CA SER A 368 29.06 -13.28 -3.24
C SER A 368 27.90 -14.20 -2.85
N ALA A 369 28.10 -15.05 -1.83
CA ALA A 369 27.05 -15.91 -1.29
C ALA A 369 25.87 -15.10 -0.73
N TRP A 370 26.16 -14.00 -0.03
CA TRP A 370 25.12 -13.11 0.50
C TRP A 370 24.31 -12.43 -0.62
N TYR A 371 24.96 -11.89 -1.66
CA TYR A 371 24.24 -11.31 -2.81
C TYR A 371 23.39 -12.35 -3.57
N SER A 372 23.92 -13.56 -3.76
CA SER A 372 23.17 -14.66 -4.37
C SER A 372 21.94 -15.03 -3.53
N TRP A 373 22.10 -15.12 -2.20
CA TRP A 373 20.98 -15.36 -1.29
C TRP A 373 19.95 -14.23 -1.31
N ILE A 374 20.37 -12.96 -1.28
CA ILE A 374 19.45 -11.81 -1.34
C ILE A 374 18.64 -11.85 -2.63
N SER A 375 19.27 -12.16 -3.77
CA SER A 375 18.56 -12.24 -5.04
C SER A 375 17.46 -13.30 -5.00
N GLN A 376 17.75 -14.48 -4.46
CA GLN A 376 16.76 -15.55 -4.32
C GLN A 376 15.64 -15.20 -3.32
N GLU A 377 15.99 -14.64 -2.16
CA GLU A 377 15.02 -14.23 -1.13
C GLU A 377 14.13 -13.09 -1.65
N THR A 378 14.69 -12.12 -2.37
CA THR A 378 13.95 -11.03 -3.02
C THR A 378 13.00 -11.56 -4.09
N ARG A 379 13.43 -12.55 -4.88
CA ARG A 379 12.59 -13.25 -5.86
C ARG A 379 11.43 -13.96 -5.16
N LEU A 380 11.69 -14.73 -4.10
CA LEU A 380 10.66 -15.41 -3.30
C LEU A 380 9.66 -14.41 -2.72
N ARG A 381 10.13 -13.36 -2.06
CA ARG A 381 9.27 -12.30 -1.48
C ARG A 381 8.47 -11.55 -2.54
N THR A 382 9.02 -11.36 -3.75
CA THR A 382 8.27 -10.79 -4.88
C THR A 382 7.12 -11.69 -5.29
N LEU A 383 7.35 -13.01 -5.42
CA LEU A 383 6.28 -13.97 -5.73
C LEU A 383 5.20 -13.96 -4.65
N LEU A 384 5.59 -14.03 -3.37
CA LEU A 384 4.65 -13.97 -2.25
C LEU A 384 3.88 -12.64 -2.20
N GLY A 385 4.53 -11.53 -2.58
CA GLY A 385 3.89 -10.24 -2.75
C GLY A 385 2.77 -10.28 -3.80
N LEU A 386 2.96 -11.00 -4.92
CA LEU A 386 1.89 -11.17 -5.91
C LEU A 386 0.69 -11.90 -5.33
N TYR A 387 0.89 -12.93 -4.50
CA TYR A 387 -0.22 -13.60 -3.80
C TYR A 387 -0.96 -12.63 -2.88
N ILE A 388 -0.27 -11.80 -2.10
CA ILE A 388 -0.94 -10.82 -1.22
C ILE A 388 -1.74 -9.80 -2.04
N VAL A 389 -1.18 -9.29 -3.13
CA VAL A 389 -1.83 -8.27 -3.97
C VAL A 389 -3.00 -8.85 -4.78
N ASP A 390 -2.94 -10.13 -5.16
CA ASP A 390 -4.04 -10.85 -5.82
C ASP A 390 -5.36 -10.72 -5.03
N GLY A 391 -5.26 -10.82 -3.70
CA GLY A 391 -6.40 -10.60 -2.80
C GLY A 391 -7.01 -9.22 -2.84
N VAL A 392 -6.15 -8.20 -2.81
CA VAL A 392 -6.57 -6.80 -2.89
C VAL A 392 -7.22 -6.52 -4.25
N VAL A 393 -6.64 -7.02 -5.34
CA VAL A 393 -7.20 -6.93 -6.68
C VAL A 393 -8.55 -7.66 -6.78
N SER A 394 -8.65 -8.86 -6.23
CA SER A 394 -9.88 -9.66 -6.12
C SER A 394 -10.98 -8.91 -5.36
N GLN A 395 -10.65 -8.32 -4.21
CA GLN A 395 -11.57 -7.53 -3.39
C GLN A 395 -12.20 -6.37 -4.15
N PHE A 396 -11.41 -5.57 -4.88
CA PHE A 396 -11.92 -4.40 -5.61
C PHE A 396 -12.57 -4.75 -6.95
N SER A 397 -12.13 -5.81 -7.62
CA SER A 397 -12.75 -6.27 -8.86
C SER A 397 -14.08 -7.00 -8.63
N GLY A 398 -14.24 -7.66 -7.47
CA GLY A 398 -15.34 -8.59 -7.23
C GLY A 398 -15.26 -9.86 -8.08
N ASN A 399 -14.07 -10.15 -8.63
CA ASN A 399 -13.72 -11.37 -9.34
C ASN A 399 -12.92 -12.30 -8.41
N PRO A 400 -12.75 -13.60 -8.73
CA PRO A 400 -11.91 -14.47 -7.91
C PRO A 400 -10.44 -14.08 -8.06
N THR A 401 -9.64 -14.55 -7.13
CA THR A 401 -8.18 -14.53 -7.19
C THR A 401 -7.67 -15.26 -8.43
N PHE A 402 -6.53 -14.81 -8.96
CA PHE A 402 -5.87 -15.41 -10.12
C PHE A 402 -4.95 -16.57 -9.71
N ALA A 403 -4.27 -16.44 -8.57
CA ALA A 403 -3.32 -17.43 -8.09
C ALA A 403 -4.03 -18.61 -7.41
N ARG A 404 -3.41 -19.79 -7.46
CA ARG A 404 -3.88 -20.97 -6.72
C ARG A 404 -3.32 -20.97 -5.31
N HIS A 405 -3.88 -20.12 -4.45
CA HIS A 405 -3.40 -19.90 -3.08
C HIS A 405 -3.19 -21.19 -2.27
N MET A 406 -4.15 -22.12 -2.31
CA MET A 406 -4.07 -23.38 -1.54
C MET A 406 -3.02 -24.35 -2.05
N ALA A 407 -2.66 -24.24 -3.32
CA ALA A 407 -1.62 -25.05 -3.94
C ALA A 407 -0.29 -24.29 -4.05
N ASN A 408 -0.10 -23.24 -3.24
CA ASN A 408 1.10 -22.39 -3.30
C ASN A 408 2.36 -23.24 -3.04
N PRO A 409 3.23 -23.42 -4.05
CA PRO A 409 4.39 -24.30 -3.95
C PRO A 409 5.60 -23.62 -3.28
N LEU A 410 5.49 -22.33 -2.96
CA LEU A 410 6.60 -21.52 -2.46
C LEU A 410 6.95 -21.90 -1.02
N THR A 411 8.24 -21.82 -0.71
CA THR A 411 8.77 -21.97 0.64
C THR A 411 8.42 -20.76 1.51
N LEU A 412 8.47 -20.94 2.83
CA LEU A 412 8.39 -19.83 3.76
C LEU A 412 9.63 -18.93 3.61
N PRO A 413 9.48 -17.59 3.50
CA PRO A 413 10.62 -16.69 3.42
C PRO A 413 11.41 -16.68 4.74
N SER A 414 12.60 -16.13 4.68
CA SER A 414 13.46 -16.01 5.86
C SER A 414 12.91 -14.96 6.83
N ASP A 415 13.39 -14.94 8.07
CA ASP A 415 13.01 -13.90 9.04
C ASP A 415 13.39 -12.50 8.55
N ASP A 416 12.59 -11.49 8.87
CA ASP A 416 12.82 -10.12 8.43
C ASP A 416 14.13 -9.53 8.98
N ALA A 417 14.62 -9.99 10.13
CA ALA A 417 15.93 -9.60 10.65
C ALA A 417 17.08 -10.17 9.82
N VAL A 418 16.92 -11.38 9.27
CA VAL A 418 17.90 -12.01 8.36
C VAL A 418 17.86 -11.30 7.02
N PHE A 419 16.66 -11.01 6.50
CA PHE A 419 16.49 -10.27 5.26
C PHE A 419 17.07 -8.86 5.37
N ASN A 420 16.88 -8.13 6.47
CA ASN A 420 17.36 -6.76 6.61
C ASN A 420 18.84 -6.62 7.06
N ALA A 421 19.60 -7.71 7.11
CA ALA A 421 21.02 -7.67 7.46
C ALA A 421 21.76 -6.69 6.54
N SER A 422 22.64 -5.85 7.08
CA SER A 422 23.34 -4.81 6.29
C SER A 422 24.69 -5.27 5.74
N THR A 423 25.18 -6.44 6.17
CA THR A 423 26.46 -7.01 5.75
C THR A 423 26.37 -8.53 5.65
N ALA A 424 27.26 -9.15 4.87
CA ALA A 424 27.34 -10.61 4.76
C ALA A 424 27.60 -11.29 6.12
N GLN A 425 28.40 -10.66 6.98
CA GLN A 425 28.70 -11.19 8.32
C GLN A 425 27.46 -11.13 9.24
N GLU A 426 26.73 -10.03 9.22
CA GLU A 426 25.47 -9.92 9.96
C GLU A 426 24.45 -10.93 9.46
N TRP A 427 24.34 -11.10 8.13
CA TRP A 427 23.45 -12.09 7.53
C TRP A 427 23.76 -13.51 8.01
N ILE A 428 25.03 -13.91 8.05
CA ILE A 428 25.44 -15.24 8.55
C ILE A 428 25.10 -15.39 10.03
N GLN A 429 25.41 -14.38 10.85
CA GLN A 429 25.11 -14.41 12.29
C GLN A 429 23.62 -14.59 12.55
N ARG A 430 22.78 -13.74 11.94
CA ARG A 430 21.32 -13.81 12.09
C ARG A 430 20.76 -15.11 11.52
N SER A 431 21.33 -15.60 10.42
CA SER A 431 20.93 -16.88 9.82
C SER A 431 21.19 -18.04 10.78
N VAL A 432 22.33 -18.07 11.47
CA VAL A 432 22.65 -19.12 12.45
C VAL A 432 21.71 -19.04 13.66
N GLU A 433 21.47 -17.84 14.19
CA GLU A 433 20.53 -17.60 15.30
C GLU A 433 19.10 -18.07 14.93
N SER A 434 18.66 -17.82 13.68
CA SER A 434 17.35 -18.24 13.20
C SER A 434 17.26 -19.74 12.86
N ARG A 435 18.36 -20.37 12.42
CA ARG A 435 18.39 -21.77 11.98
C ARG A 435 18.30 -22.78 13.13
N LEU A 436 18.66 -22.36 14.35
CA LEU A 436 18.41 -23.11 15.57
C LEU A 436 16.90 -23.30 15.88
N LEU A 437 16.01 -22.65 15.09
CA LEU A 437 14.56 -22.64 15.29
C LEU A 437 13.75 -23.24 14.11
N GLN A 438 14.36 -23.62 12.98
CA GLN A 438 13.63 -24.06 11.77
C GLN A 438 14.06 -25.45 11.28
N SER A 439 13.08 -26.30 10.96
CA SER A 439 13.28 -27.53 10.17
C SER A 439 13.19 -27.23 8.67
N ASN A 440 14.07 -27.85 7.90
CA ASN A 440 14.28 -27.57 6.48
C ASN A 440 13.04 -27.90 5.60
N HIS A 441 12.70 -26.99 4.67
CA HIS A 441 11.79 -27.13 3.51
C HIS A 441 10.27 -27.21 3.75
N PHE A 442 9.69 -26.33 4.57
CA PHE A 442 8.23 -26.14 4.61
C PHE A 442 7.74 -25.21 3.49
N ARG A 443 6.67 -25.59 2.79
CA ARG A 443 5.97 -24.77 1.79
C ARG A 443 4.63 -24.28 2.32
N PHE A 444 4.09 -23.24 1.69
CA PHE A 444 2.76 -22.73 2.04
C PHE A 444 1.66 -23.79 1.87
N CYS A 445 1.72 -24.64 0.83
CA CYS A 445 0.78 -25.76 0.69
C CYS A 445 0.81 -26.73 1.88
N ASP A 446 1.98 -26.99 2.46
CA ASP A 446 2.13 -27.85 3.64
C ASP A 446 1.49 -27.19 4.89
N VAL A 447 1.62 -25.86 5.02
CA VAL A 447 0.95 -25.07 6.07
C VAL A 447 -0.56 -25.14 5.94
N PHE A 448 -1.10 -24.99 4.73
CA PHE A 448 -2.54 -25.13 4.50
C PHE A 448 -3.01 -26.56 4.83
N HIS A 449 -2.29 -27.60 4.41
CA HIS A 449 -2.62 -28.98 4.79
C HIS A 449 -2.67 -29.18 6.32
N ALA A 450 -1.72 -28.59 7.06
CA ALA A 450 -1.73 -28.64 8.52
C ALA A 450 -2.95 -27.91 9.12
N LEU A 451 -3.32 -26.74 8.60
CA LEU A 451 -4.49 -25.97 9.05
C LEU A 451 -5.81 -26.75 8.90
N PHE A 452 -5.92 -27.63 7.91
CA PHE A 452 -7.11 -28.44 7.65
C PHE A 452 -7.05 -29.87 8.24
N SER A 453 -5.92 -30.32 8.77
CA SER A 453 -5.80 -31.69 9.32
C SER A 453 -6.59 -31.91 10.61
N LYS A 454 -7.26 -33.06 10.77
CA LYS A 454 -8.10 -33.37 11.94
C LYS A 454 -7.29 -33.81 13.18
N ASP A 455 -6.02 -34.16 13.02
CA ASP A 455 -5.20 -34.82 14.06
C ASP A 455 -4.70 -33.90 15.18
N GLY A 456 -4.94 -32.59 15.09
CA GLY A 456 -4.49 -31.59 16.08
C GLY A 456 -5.17 -31.65 17.45
N MET A 457 -6.17 -32.53 17.67
CA MET A 457 -6.87 -32.63 18.95
C MET A 457 -6.18 -33.57 19.95
N ASN A 458 -5.46 -34.62 19.49
CA ASN A 458 -5.00 -35.71 20.38
C ASN A 458 -3.49 -36.00 20.36
N ASN A 459 -2.72 -35.49 19.39
CA ASN A 459 -1.26 -35.72 19.35
C ASN A 459 -0.49 -34.41 19.56
N THR A 460 0.05 -34.23 20.76
CA THR A 460 0.96 -33.13 21.14
C THR A 460 2.33 -33.19 20.47
N THR A 461 2.56 -34.04 19.46
CA THR A 461 3.89 -34.33 18.92
C THR A 461 4.01 -34.40 17.39
N SER A 462 2.96 -34.16 16.60
CA SER A 462 3.09 -34.12 15.13
C SER A 462 2.80 -32.72 14.57
N VAL A 463 3.88 -31.96 14.42
CA VAL A 463 4.00 -30.74 13.60
C VAL A 463 3.12 -29.57 14.07
N ARG A 464 3.36 -29.11 15.30
CA ARG A 464 3.13 -27.69 15.59
C ARG A 464 4.30 -26.93 14.99
N PRO A 465 4.09 -26.06 14.00
CA PRO A 465 5.04 -25.01 13.76
C PRO A 465 5.15 -24.17 15.05
N GLU A 466 6.16 -24.40 15.89
CA GLU A 466 6.62 -23.44 16.92
C GLU A 466 7.23 -22.18 16.26
N TYR A 467 6.71 -21.79 15.10
CA TYR A 467 7.29 -20.77 14.28
C TYR A 467 6.77 -19.42 14.77
N GLY A 468 7.66 -18.63 15.36
CA GLY A 468 7.51 -17.19 15.34
C GLY A 468 7.62 -16.72 13.89
N ILE A 469 6.49 -16.59 13.19
CA ILE A 469 6.46 -16.18 11.79
C ILE A 469 6.15 -14.68 11.69
N SER A 470 6.77 -13.94 10.78
CA SER A 470 6.50 -12.50 10.61
C SER A 470 5.09 -12.21 10.06
N LEU A 471 4.67 -10.95 10.14
CA LEU A 471 3.39 -10.49 9.58
C LEU A 471 3.29 -10.77 8.08
N PHE A 472 4.38 -10.61 7.33
CA PHE A 472 4.41 -10.82 5.88
C PHE A 472 3.95 -12.23 5.49
N HIS A 473 4.33 -13.24 6.27
CA HIS A 473 3.90 -14.62 6.05
C HIS A 473 2.42 -14.81 6.38
N HIS A 474 1.96 -14.23 7.50
CA HIS A 474 0.56 -14.31 7.89
C HIS A 474 -0.34 -13.72 6.81
N LYS A 475 0.07 -12.62 6.16
CA LYS A 475 -0.67 -12.05 5.02
C LYS A 475 -0.87 -13.05 3.88
N VAL A 476 0.13 -13.87 3.55
CA VAL A 476 -0.02 -14.91 2.51
C VAL A 476 -1.00 -16.00 2.95
N ILE A 477 -0.94 -16.44 4.21
CA ILE A 477 -1.86 -17.47 4.75
C ILE A 477 -3.29 -16.93 4.82
N LEU A 478 -3.46 -15.73 5.37
CA LEU A 478 -4.75 -15.03 5.48
C LEU A 478 -5.37 -14.84 4.11
N GLU A 479 -4.61 -14.41 3.11
CA GLU A 479 -5.12 -14.26 1.75
C GLU A 479 -5.53 -15.60 1.14
N GLY A 480 -4.79 -16.67 1.40
CA GLY A 480 -5.19 -17.99 0.94
C GLY A 480 -6.53 -18.46 1.54
N ILE A 481 -6.75 -18.23 2.84
CA ILE A 481 -8.03 -18.55 3.47
C ILE A 481 -9.15 -17.64 2.93
N ARG A 482 -8.85 -16.35 2.69
CA ARG A 482 -9.79 -15.41 2.07
C ARG A 482 -10.23 -15.87 0.67
N SER A 483 -9.29 -16.31 -0.15
CA SER A 483 -9.56 -16.90 -1.47
C SER A 483 -10.52 -18.08 -1.38
N LEU A 484 -10.30 -19.01 -0.43
CA LEU A 484 -11.21 -20.14 -0.21
C LEU A 484 -12.62 -19.71 0.21
N VAL A 485 -12.72 -18.71 1.09
CA VAL A 485 -14.00 -18.14 1.50
C VAL A 485 -14.75 -17.56 0.31
N ALA A 486 -14.05 -16.84 -0.58
CA ALA A 486 -14.63 -16.28 -1.79
C ALA A 486 -15.17 -17.38 -2.72
N ASP A 487 -14.41 -18.47 -2.93
CA ASP A 487 -14.81 -19.62 -3.75
C ASP A 487 -16.02 -20.35 -3.16
N ALA A 488 -16.02 -20.61 -1.85
CA ALA A 488 -17.13 -21.27 -1.15
C ALA A 488 -18.45 -20.47 -1.24
N ASN A 489 -18.36 -19.13 -1.34
CA ASN A 489 -19.51 -18.24 -1.42
C ASN A 489 -19.95 -17.91 -2.86
N ARG A 490 -19.22 -18.38 -3.87
CA ARG A 490 -19.40 -17.96 -5.27
C ARG A 490 -20.58 -18.61 -5.97
N THR A 491 -20.74 -19.92 -5.82
CA THR A 491 -21.71 -20.72 -6.57
C THR A 491 -22.51 -21.65 -5.67
N LYS A 492 -23.69 -22.04 -6.14
CA LYS A 492 -24.52 -23.10 -5.53
C LYS A 492 -24.87 -24.11 -6.65
N PRO A 493 -24.53 -25.40 -6.51
CA PRO A 493 -23.78 -26.03 -5.41
C PRO A 493 -22.32 -25.55 -5.33
N VAL A 494 -21.64 -25.86 -4.22
CA VAL A 494 -20.23 -25.48 -3.96
C VAL A 494 -19.31 -26.08 -5.05
N PRO A 495 -18.27 -25.36 -5.51
CA PRO A 495 -17.33 -25.89 -6.50
C PRO A 495 -16.59 -27.15 -6.00
N VAL A 496 -16.26 -28.04 -6.94
CA VAL A 496 -15.49 -29.26 -6.64
C VAL A 496 -14.11 -28.89 -6.06
N GLY A 497 -13.73 -29.56 -4.96
CA GLY A 497 -12.43 -29.37 -4.30
C GLY A 497 -12.38 -28.22 -3.30
N VAL A 498 -13.46 -27.44 -3.15
CA VAL A 498 -13.55 -26.40 -2.10
C VAL A 498 -14.04 -27.04 -0.80
N PRO A 499 -13.32 -26.87 0.33
CA PRO A 499 -13.75 -27.39 1.62
C PRO A 499 -15.12 -26.85 2.05
N SER A 500 -15.83 -27.59 2.90
CA SER A 500 -17.09 -27.13 3.48
C SER A 500 -16.87 -25.86 4.32
N LYS A 501 -17.92 -25.03 4.46
CA LYS A 501 -17.86 -23.84 5.32
C LYS A 501 -17.40 -24.17 6.75
N GLN A 502 -17.80 -25.33 7.28
CA GLN A 502 -17.39 -25.81 8.60
C GLN A 502 -15.89 -26.10 8.67
N GLU A 503 -15.32 -26.75 7.65
CA GLU A 503 -13.87 -27.00 7.57
C GLU A 503 -13.09 -25.69 7.46
N ILE A 504 -13.58 -24.74 6.66
CA ILE A 504 -12.97 -23.40 6.56
C ILE A 504 -13.04 -22.69 7.92
N GLY A 505 -14.19 -22.72 8.61
CA GLY A 505 -14.32 -22.12 9.95
C GLY A 505 -13.36 -22.69 10.98
N ASN A 506 -13.15 -24.01 10.97
CA ASN A 506 -12.18 -24.66 11.86
C ASN A 506 -10.74 -24.21 11.55
N ALA A 507 -10.37 -24.10 10.27
CA ALA A 507 -9.06 -23.60 9.86
C ALA A 507 -8.86 -22.13 10.29
N VAL A 508 -9.88 -21.29 10.13
CA VAL A 508 -9.88 -19.89 10.58
C VAL A 508 -9.69 -19.79 12.10
N ILE A 509 -10.34 -20.63 12.90
CA ILE A 509 -10.17 -20.67 14.36
C ILE A 509 -8.72 -21.02 14.73
N ARG A 510 -8.14 -22.05 14.12
CA ARG A 510 -6.74 -22.45 14.36
C ARG A 510 -5.75 -21.35 13.97
N LEU A 511 -6.01 -20.67 12.85
CA LEU A 511 -5.18 -19.54 12.40
C LEU A 511 -5.22 -18.39 13.42
N ARG A 512 -6.37 -18.13 14.06
CA ARG A 512 -6.45 -17.14 15.14
C ARG A 512 -5.55 -17.49 16.31
N GLU A 513 -5.58 -18.75 16.75
CA GLU A 513 -4.73 -19.22 17.85
C GLU A 513 -3.25 -19.07 17.50
N GLN A 514 -2.87 -19.39 16.26
CA GLN A 514 -1.50 -19.18 15.77
C GLN A 514 -1.09 -17.70 15.80
N ILE A 515 -1.96 -16.78 15.39
CA ILE A 515 -1.66 -15.33 15.43
C ILE A 515 -1.46 -14.85 16.88
N ILE A 516 -2.38 -15.20 17.79
CA ILE A 516 -2.34 -14.71 19.19
C ILE A 516 -1.18 -15.32 19.98
N GLN A 517 -0.80 -16.57 19.70
CA GLN A 517 0.30 -17.23 20.38
C GLN A 517 1.68 -16.85 19.82
N ASN A 518 1.73 -16.06 18.75
CA ASN A 518 2.97 -15.72 18.07
C ASN A 518 3.74 -14.59 18.77
N GLN A 519 4.81 -14.99 19.46
CA GLN A 519 5.67 -14.06 20.21
C GLN A 519 6.55 -13.14 19.34
N ARG A 520 6.63 -13.38 18.01
CA ARG A 520 7.42 -12.54 17.09
C ARG A 520 6.63 -11.40 16.46
N LEU A 521 5.30 -11.42 16.52
CA LEU A 521 4.51 -10.29 16.04
C LEU A 521 4.66 -9.13 17.03
N SER A 522 4.97 -7.94 16.51
CA SER A 522 4.83 -6.73 17.30
C SER A 522 3.35 -6.48 17.59
N SER A 523 3.02 -5.74 18.66
CA SER A 523 1.62 -5.41 18.98
C SER A 523 0.85 -4.80 17.78
N PRO A 524 1.43 -3.86 16.99
CA PRO A 524 0.77 -3.39 15.77
C PRO A 524 0.58 -4.47 14.70
N ASP A 525 1.54 -5.37 14.52
CA ASP A 525 1.45 -6.44 13.52
C ASP A 525 0.33 -7.45 13.88
N GLU A 526 0.21 -7.79 15.17
CA GLU A 526 -0.88 -8.63 15.68
C GLU A 526 -2.24 -7.98 15.38
N VAL A 527 -2.38 -6.66 15.62
CA VAL A 527 -3.60 -5.91 15.32
C VAL A 527 -3.93 -5.95 13.82
N VAL A 528 -2.94 -5.78 12.94
CA VAL A 528 -3.13 -5.87 11.47
C VAL A 528 -3.57 -7.28 11.06
N ALA A 529 -2.91 -8.32 11.58
CA ALA A 529 -3.26 -9.70 11.31
C ALA A 529 -4.68 -10.05 11.79
N MET A 530 -5.04 -9.61 13.01
CA MET A 530 -6.38 -9.82 13.58
C MET A 530 -7.47 -9.03 12.84
N LEU A 531 -7.16 -7.83 12.35
CA LEU A 531 -8.08 -7.05 11.53
C LEU A 531 -8.39 -7.76 10.21
N GLN A 532 -7.39 -8.35 9.55
CA GLN A 532 -7.59 -9.19 8.36
C GLN A 532 -8.37 -10.46 8.71
N TRP A 533 -8.05 -11.11 9.82
CA TRP A 533 -8.78 -12.29 10.31
C TRP A 533 -10.29 -12.02 10.50
N HIS A 534 -10.64 -10.90 11.13
CA HIS A 534 -12.04 -10.50 11.29
C HIS A 534 -12.71 -10.16 9.96
N THR A 535 -11.98 -9.58 9.01
CA THR A 535 -12.49 -9.31 7.66
C THR A 535 -12.82 -10.61 6.93
N ILE A 536 -11.97 -11.64 7.04
CA ILE A 536 -12.22 -12.98 6.50
C ILE A 536 -13.46 -13.62 7.14
N CYS A 537 -13.59 -13.53 8.47
CA CYS A 537 -14.77 -14.05 9.18
C CYS A 537 -16.05 -13.35 8.76
N LEU A 538 -15.97 -12.05 8.48
CA LEU A 538 -17.08 -11.28 7.96
C LEU A 538 -17.44 -11.73 6.53
N ASP A 539 -16.44 -11.92 5.66
CA ASP A 539 -16.62 -12.45 4.29
C ASP A 539 -17.15 -13.91 4.28
N LEU A 540 -16.87 -14.71 5.33
CA LEU A 540 -17.40 -16.08 5.50
C LEU A 540 -18.94 -16.09 5.65
N VAL A 541 -19.45 -15.06 6.31
CA VAL A 541 -20.88 -14.87 6.60
C VAL A 541 -21.59 -14.15 5.45
N VAL A 542 -20.99 -13.06 4.95
CA VAL A 542 -21.60 -12.18 3.95
C VAL A 542 -20.54 -11.50 3.10
N SER A 543 -20.79 -11.36 1.79
CA SER A 543 -19.91 -10.58 0.93
C SER A 543 -20.24 -9.09 1.07
N THR A 544 -19.31 -8.33 1.65
CA THR A 544 -19.48 -6.88 1.79
C THR A 544 -19.49 -6.14 0.47
N ALA A 545 -18.68 -6.55 -0.50
CA ALA A 545 -18.71 -5.95 -1.84
C ALA A 545 -20.10 -6.06 -2.51
N ARG A 546 -20.77 -7.21 -2.37
CA ARG A 546 -22.17 -7.40 -2.80
C ARG A 546 -23.11 -6.48 -2.02
N GLY A 547 -23.02 -6.55 -0.69
CA GLY A 547 -23.81 -5.71 0.22
C GLY A 547 -23.71 -4.21 -0.11
N THR A 548 -22.51 -3.68 -0.31
CA THR A 548 -22.28 -2.29 -0.70
C THR A 548 -22.97 -1.95 -2.02
N ARG A 549 -22.75 -2.74 -3.09
CA ARG A 549 -23.38 -2.46 -4.39
C ARG A 549 -24.90 -2.45 -4.28
N ARG A 550 -25.48 -3.42 -3.57
CA ARG A 550 -26.92 -3.52 -3.37
C ARG A 550 -27.47 -2.34 -2.58
N MET A 551 -26.86 -2.00 -1.45
CA MET A 551 -27.29 -0.86 -0.62
C MET A 551 -27.17 0.46 -1.39
N CYS A 552 -26.06 0.66 -2.09
CA CYS A 552 -25.88 1.82 -2.96
C CYS A 552 -26.95 1.90 -4.05
N ALA A 553 -27.23 0.79 -4.75
CA ALA A 553 -28.28 0.76 -5.77
C ALA A 553 -29.68 1.04 -5.21
N LEU A 554 -30.05 0.41 -4.08
CA LEU A 554 -31.35 0.60 -3.41
C LEU A 554 -31.61 2.05 -3.02
N HIS A 555 -30.56 2.76 -2.62
CA HIS A 555 -30.66 4.16 -2.22
C HIS A 555 -30.22 5.13 -3.33
N GLY A 556 -29.91 4.68 -4.55
CA GLY A 556 -29.47 5.58 -5.62
C GLY A 556 -28.17 6.35 -5.27
N ILE A 557 -27.27 5.72 -4.54
CA ILE A 557 -25.94 6.25 -4.20
C ILE A 557 -24.95 5.73 -5.24
N PRO A 558 -24.27 6.59 -6.01
CA PRO A 558 -23.24 6.14 -6.92
C PRO A 558 -22.01 5.63 -6.14
N GLN A 559 -21.47 4.48 -6.53
CA GLN A 559 -20.20 3.97 -6.00
C GLN A 559 -19.31 3.54 -7.17
N ARG A 560 -17.99 3.77 -7.05
CA ARG A 560 -17.00 3.37 -8.06
C ARG A 560 -15.95 2.40 -7.50
N ILE A 561 -16.12 1.98 -6.25
CA ILE A 561 -15.15 1.21 -5.48
C ILE A 561 -15.10 -0.23 -5.99
N PHE A 562 -16.27 -0.86 -6.09
CA PHE A 562 -16.43 -2.24 -6.55
C PHE A 562 -16.93 -2.26 -8.00
N GLY A 563 -16.34 -3.13 -8.82
CA GLY A 563 -16.82 -3.36 -10.19
C GLY A 563 -18.21 -4.01 -10.26
N GLY A 564 -18.83 -3.96 -11.45
CA GLY A 564 -20.05 -4.70 -11.77
C GLY A 564 -21.36 -3.93 -11.66
N ASP A 565 -21.41 -2.67 -12.12
CA ASP A 565 -22.57 -1.76 -12.06
C ASP A 565 -23.90 -2.35 -12.59
N SER A 566 -23.86 -3.42 -13.40
CA SER A 566 -25.01 -4.11 -13.99
C SER A 566 -25.40 -5.44 -13.34
N ARG A 567 -24.69 -5.89 -12.28
CA ARG A 567 -25.05 -7.14 -11.59
C ARG A 567 -26.31 -6.92 -10.76
N ILE A 568 -27.46 -7.38 -11.26
CA ILE A 568 -28.73 -7.32 -10.53
C ILE A 568 -28.70 -8.34 -9.39
N GLU A 569 -28.46 -7.86 -8.17
CA GLU A 569 -28.60 -8.65 -6.96
C GLU A 569 -30.08 -8.68 -6.55
N GLN A 570 -30.84 -9.64 -7.11
CA GLN A 570 -32.26 -9.86 -6.79
C GLN A 570 -32.42 -10.49 -5.39
N ASP A 571 -33.56 -10.23 -4.75
CA ASP A 571 -34.10 -10.98 -3.60
C ASP A 571 -33.48 -10.81 -2.19
N ILE A 572 -32.59 -9.84 -1.96
CA ILE A 572 -32.15 -9.51 -0.58
C ILE A 572 -32.91 -8.27 -0.07
N ASP A 573 -33.77 -8.48 0.92
CA ASP A 573 -34.41 -7.43 1.72
C ASP A 573 -33.48 -7.04 2.89
N PRO A 574 -32.94 -5.79 2.92
CA PRO A 574 -32.05 -5.33 3.98
C PRO A 574 -32.66 -5.43 5.39
N ARG A 575 -33.97 -5.20 5.53
CA ARG A 575 -34.65 -5.27 6.84
C ARG A 575 -34.72 -6.70 7.34
N ARG A 576 -35.11 -7.63 6.46
CA ARG A 576 -35.10 -9.06 6.77
C ARG A 576 -33.69 -9.57 7.05
N TRP A 577 -32.70 -9.12 6.28
CA TRP A 577 -31.30 -9.51 6.51
C TRP A 577 -30.80 -9.01 7.85
N ALA A 578 -31.03 -7.74 8.22
CA ALA A 578 -30.57 -7.15 9.48
C ALA A 578 -31.07 -7.91 10.74
N GLN A 579 -32.20 -8.62 10.63
CA GLN A 579 -32.76 -9.45 11.71
C GLN A 579 -32.18 -10.87 11.74
N SER A 580 -31.48 -11.29 10.69
CA SER A 580 -30.93 -12.66 10.57
C SER A 580 -29.79 -12.93 11.54
N LYS A 581 -29.57 -14.22 11.82
CA LYS A 581 -28.41 -14.73 12.56
C LYS A 581 -27.09 -14.24 11.95
N ASN A 582 -26.98 -14.30 10.61
CA ASN A 582 -25.78 -13.89 9.87
C ASN A 582 -25.48 -12.39 10.02
N ALA A 583 -26.50 -11.54 10.00
CA ALA A 583 -26.28 -10.11 10.21
C ALA A 583 -25.75 -9.80 11.62
N ARG A 584 -26.23 -10.51 12.64
CA ARG A 584 -25.74 -10.36 14.03
C ARG A 584 -24.28 -10.80 14.16
N ILE A 585 -23.88 -11.90 13.53
CA ILE A 585 -22.47 -12.32 13.50
C ILE A 585 -21.61 -11.28 12.76
N ALA A 586 -22.08 -10.79 11.61
CA ALA A 586 -21.37 -9.74 10.87
C ALA A 586 -21.19 -8.47 11.71
N LEU A 587 -22.19 -8.10 12.51
CA LEU A 587 -22.13 -6.94 13.40
C LEU A 587 -21.04 -7.08 14.48
N LEU A 588 -20.86 -8.28 15.06
CA LEU A 588 -19.76 -8.54 16.01
C LEU A 588 -18.39 -8.34 15.37
N HIS A 589 -18.19 -8.86 14.15
CA HIS A 589 -16.92 -8.68 13.44
C HIS A 589 -16.71 -7.23 13.01
N ALA A 590 -17.75 -6.54 12.54
CA ALA A 590 -17.67 -5.12 12.18
C ALA A 590 -17.26 -4.25 13.37
N SER A 591 -17.80 -4.51 14.58
CA SER A 591 -17.40 -3.78 15.78
C SER A 591 -15.95 -4.01 16.15
N GLN A 592 -15.46 -5.24 16.06
CA GLN A 592 -14.07 -5.53 16.39
C GLN A 592 -13.10 -4.96 15.34
N ILE A 593 -13.46 -4.96 14.05
CA ILE A 593 -12.66 -4.32 13.00
C ILE A 593 -12.48 -2.84 13.29
N GLN A 594 -13.57 -2.13 13.65
CA GLN A 594 -13.51 -0.73 13.97
C GLN A 594 -12.61 -0.47 15.19
N GLU A 595 -12.78 -1.23 16.27
CA GLU A 595 -11.96 -1.10 17.49
C GLU A 595 -10.46 -1.31 17.19
N LEU A 596 -10.12 -2.37 16.46
CA LEU A 596 -8.75 -2.67 16.05
C LEU A 596 -8.18 -1.54 15.17
N ALA A 597 -8.92 -1.09 14.16
CA ALA A 597 -8.48 -0.03 13.27
C ALA A 597 -8.24 1.30 14.01
N THR A 598 -9.05 1.60 15.02
CA THR A 598 -8.89 2.82 15.84
C THR A 598 -7.71 2.72 16.82
N SER A 599 -7.30 1.50 17.19
CA SER A 599 -6.16 1.23 18.08
C SER A 599 -4.80 1.28 17.38
N LEU A 600 -4.77 1.23 16.04
CA LEU A 600 -3.53 1.23 15.27
C LEU A 600 -2.75 2.53 15.48
N PRO A 601 -1.42 2.47 15.76
CA PRO A 601 -0.60 3.66 15.87
C PRO A 601 -0.62 4.50 14.59
N LEU A 602 -0.51 5.82 14.76
CA LEU A 602 -0.23 6.75 13.65
C LEU A 602 1.04 6.30 12.92
N GLY A 603 0.94 6.09 11.61
CA GLY A 603 1.87 5.22 10.88
C GLY A 603 1.15 3.94 10.50
N MET A 604 1.11 2.92 11.33
CA MET A 604 0.65 1.55 10.99
C MET A 604 -0.78 1.43 10.40
N ALA A 605 -1.62 2.46 10.52
CA ALA A 605 -2.89 2.54 9.80
C ALA A 605 -2.76 2.51 8.25
N TYR A 606 -1.55 2.59 7.68
CA TYR A 606 -1.31 2.54 6.24
C TYR A 606 -1.26 1.12 5.63
N ASP A 607 -1.53 0.03 6.36
CA ASP A 607 -1.54 -1.30 5.70
C ASP A 607 -2.59 -1.35 4.57
N ILE A 608 -2.24 -1.97 3.44
CA ILE A 608 -3.09 -2.00 2.25
C ILE A 608 -4.47 -2.65 2.47
N ASN A 609 -4.61 -3.48 3.51
CA ASN A 609 -5.86 -4.16 3.83
C ASN A 609 -6.79 -3.34 4.75
N VAL A 610 -6.26 -2.31 5.41
CA VAL A 610 -7.01 -1.50 6.39
C VAL A 610 -8.17 -0.73 5.75
N PRO A 611 -8.01 -0.01 4.60
CA PRO A 611 -9.13 0.70 3.98
C PRO A 611 -10.33 -0.21 3.66
N GLY A 612 -10.06 -1.38 3.07
CA GLY A 612 -11.10 -2.35 2.72
C GLY A 612 -11.82 -2.93 3.94
N ALA A 613 -11.09 -3.24 5.02
CA ALA A 613 -11.67 -3.75 6.26
C ALA A 613 -12.55 -2.70 6.95
N VAL A 614 -12.06 -1.46 7.08
CA VAL A 614 -12.82 -0.35 7.68
C VAL A 614 -14.11 -0.09 6.89
N PHE A 615 -14.03 -0.13 5.55
CA PHE A 615 -15.21 0.04 4.70
C PHE A 615 -16.20 -1.13 4.77
N ALA A 616 -15.71 -2.36 4.97
CA ALA A 616 -16.53 -3.54 5.24
C ALA A 616 -17.33 -3.40 6.56
N ALA A 617 -16.69 -2.88 7.62
CA ALA A 617 -17.38 -2.55 8.87
C ALA A 617 -18.45 -1.46 8.66
N ALA A 618 -18.12 -0.40 7.93
CA ALA A 618 -19.06 0.67 7.58
C ALA A 618 -20.30 0.13 6.84
N THR A 619 -20.07 -0.71 5.83
CA THR A 619 -21.13 -1.34 5.04
C THR A 619 -22.08 -2.15 5.93
N THR A 620 -21.53 -2.87 6.92
CA THR A 620 -22.32 -3.64 7.87
C THR A 620 -23.19 -2.73 8.73
N TYR A 621 -22.63 -1.68 9.34
CA TYR A 621 -23.40 -0.74 10.14
C TYR A 621 -24.47 -0.01 9.33
N SER A 622 -24.14 0.44 8.11
CA SER A 622 -25.09 1.10 7.22
C SER A 622 -26.26 0.17 6.85
N ALA A 623 -26.02 -1.13 6.66
CA ALA A 623 -27.09 -2.09 6.41
C ALA A 623 -28.09 -2.18 7.58
N PHE A 624 -27.62 -2.14 8.84
CA PHE A 624 -28.50 -2.08 10.01
C PHE A 624 -29.21 -0.73 10.15
N ALA A 625 -28.46 0.36 10.00
CA ALA A 625 -28.98 1.70 10.19
C ALA A 625 -30.07 2.06 9.17
N LEU A 626 -29.83 1.75 7.88
CA LEU A 626 -30.80 1.97 6.79
C LEU A 626 -32.00 1.01 6.87
N ALA A 627 -31.85 -0.12 7.58
CA ALA A 627 -32.97 -0.99 7.94
C ALA A 627 -33.83 -0.43 9.11
N GLY A 628 -33.42 0.67 9.74
CA GLY A 628 -34.15 1.35 10.82
C GLY A 628 -33.59 1.12 12.22
N ALA A 629 -32.48 0.38 12.37
CA ALA A 629 -31.83 0.16 13.67
C ALA A 629 -30.82 1.28 13.97
N GLY A 630 -31.24 2.38 14.59
CA GLY A 630 -30.32 3.48 14.95
C GLY A 630 -29.33 3.14 16.07
N LYS A 631 -29.67 2.18 16.93
CA LYS A 631 -28.84 1.72 18.04
C LYS A 631 -28.83 0.20 18.12
N VAL A 632 -27.69 -0.38 18.48
CA VAL A 632 -27.53 -1.82 18.68
C VAL A 632 -26.88 -2.09 20.02
N VAL A 633 -27.24 -3.20 20.66
CA VAL A 633 -26.66 -3.63 21.94
C VAL A 633 -25.84 -4.88 21.70
N LEU A 634 -24.54 -4.78 21.93
CA LEU A 634 -23.60 -5.89 21.74
C LEU A 634 -23.27 -6.57 23.07
N PRO A 635 -22.95 -7.87 23.08
CA PRO A 635 -22.41 -8.52 24.28
C PRO A 635 -21.06 -7.89 24.67
N PRO A 636 -20.77 -7.70 25.97
CA PRO A 636 -19.53 -7.07 26.42
C PRO A 636 -18.28 -7.92 26.20
N GLU A 637 -18.45 -9.24 26.15
CA GLU A 637 -17.40 -10.20 25.86
C GLU A 637 -17.87 -11.11 24.73
N ILE A 638 -16.99 -11.34 23.76
CA ILE A 638 -17.30 -12.13 22.56
C ILE A 638 -16.41 -13.37 22.54
N ASP A 639 -17.04 -14.53 22.56
CA ASP A 639 -16.39 -15.79 22.24
C ASP A 639 -16.32 -15.95 20.72
N TRP A 640 -15.15 -15.62 20.16
CA TRP A 640 -14.90 -15.67 18.73
C TRP A 640 -14.93 -17.09 18.14
N VAL A 641 -14.63 -18.12 18.93
CA VAL A 641 -14.73 -19.51 18.49
C VAL A 641 -16.20 -19.86 18.25
N THR A 642 -17.06 -19.52 19.21
CA THR A 642 -18.51 -19.70 19.09
C THR A 642 -19.10 -18.88 17.95
N ALA A 643 -18.66 -17.63 17.75
CA ALA A 643 -19.13 -16.79 16.64
C ALA A 643 -18.82 -17.41 15.26
N VAL A 644 -17.59 -17.90 15.05
CA VAL A 644 -17.18 -18.55 13.79
C VAL A 644 -17.88 -19.89 13.59
N GLN A 645 -18.03 -20.70 14.65
CA GLN A 645 -18.80 -21.95 14.56
C GLN A 645 -20.25 -21.67 14.17
N ALA A 646 -20.88 -20.66 14.78
CA ALA A 646 -22.25 -20.28 14.45
C ALA A 646 -22.42 -19.81 13.01
N ALA A 647 -21.40 -19.18 12.41
CA ALA A 647 -21.37 -18.74 11.01
C ALA A 647 -21.36 -19.88 9.98
N THR A 648 -20.96 -21.08 10.39
CA THR A 648 -20.71 -22.21 9.48
C THR A 648 -21.76 -23.32 9.55
N ILE A 649 -22.63 -23.29 10.55
CA ILE A 649 -23.74 -24.23 10.72
C ILE A 649 -24.95 -23.73 9.91
N ASP A 650 -25.39 -24.54 8.94
CA ASP A 650 -26.64 -24.30 8.22
C ASP A 650 -27.85 -24.41 9.17
N GLU A 651 -28.81 -23.48 9.06
CA GLU A 651 -30.03 -23.40 9.89
C GLU A 651 -30.90 -24.67 9.89
N LYS A 652 -30.60 -25.66 9.03
CA LYS A 652 -31.39 -26.89 8.85
C LYS A 652 -30.98 -28.07 9.73
N VAL A 653 -29.88 -27.99 10.47
CA VAL A 653 -29.46 -29.08 11.37
C VAL A 653 -30.06 -28.81 12.75
N GLY A 654 -30.90 -29.76 13.19
CA GLY A 654 -31.86 -29.64 14.28
C GLY A 654 -31.31 -29.19 15.63
N ASP A 655 -32.28 -28.74 16.43
CA ASP A 655 -32.19 -28.18 17.77
C ASP A 655 -31.06 -28.82 18.63
N PRO A 656 -29.99 -28.08 18.96
CA PRO A 656 -28.94 -28.57 19.83
C PRO A 656 -29.42 -28.50 21.29
N GLY A 657 -29.30 -29.62 22.00
CA GLY A 657 -29.85 -29.85 23.33
C GLY A 657 -29.48 -28.86 24.46
N PRO A 658 -30.05 -29.07 25.67
CA PRO A 658 -30.38 -28.03 26.66
C PRO A 658 -29.20 -27.38 27.40
N ASP A 659 -27.95 -27.66 27.04
CA ASP A 659 -26.77 -27.35 27.87
C ASP A 659 -26.02 -26.07 27.46
N ARG A 660 -26.60 -25.23 26.59
CA ARG A 660 -25.95 -24.02 26.00
C ARG A 660 -26.39 -22.67 26.56
N THR A 661 -27.16 -22.65 27.65
CA THR A 661 -27.79 -21.44 28.23
C THR A 661 -26.83 -20.42 28.85
N SER A 662 -25.52 -20.70 28.92
CA SER A 662 -24.50 -19.83 29.53
C SER A 662 -23.69 -18.97 28.54
N ASN A 663 -23.63 -19.32 27.24
CA ASN A 663 -22.80 -18.59 26.29
C ASN A 663 -23.52 -17.33 25.75
N LYS A 664 -23.11 -16.17 26.26
CA LYS A 664 -23.66 -14.84 25.90
C LYS A 664 -23.57 -14.53 24.41
N THR A 665 -22.49 -14.97 23.74
CA THR A 665 -22.32 -14.75 22.30
C THR A 665 -23.34 -15.54 21.50
N LEU A 666 -23.57 -16.82 21.86
CA LEU A 666 -24.56 -17.65 21.17
C LEU A 666 -25.99 -17.14 21.37
N LEU A 667 -26.33 -16.70 22.59
CA LEU A 667 -27.62 -16.08 22.89
C LEU A 667 -27.85 -14.82 22.03
N PHE A 668 -26.84 -13.95 21.90
CA PHE A 668 -26.95 -12.79 21.02
C PHE A 668 -27.15 -13.19 19.55
N VAL A 669 -26.38 -14.15 19.07
CA VAL A 669 -26.44 -14.62 17.67
C VAL A 669 -27.81 -15.23 17.35
N ASN A 670 -28.43 -15.97 18.28
CA ASN A 670 -29.72 -16.64 18.07
C ASN A 670 -30.94 -15.75 18.38
N ASP A 671 -30.91 -14.97 19.47
CA ASP A 671 -32.08 -14.26 20.00
C ASP A 671 -31.97 -12.72 19.90
N GLY A 672 -30.77 -12.17 19.79
CA GLY A 672 -30.54 -10.74 19.56
C GLY A 672 -30.84 -9.82 20.75
N VAL A 673 -31.18 -10.37 21.92
CA VAL A 673 -31.59 -9.60 23.10
C VAL A 673 -30.53 -9.67 24.21
N PHE A 674 -30.10 -8.51 24.70
CA PHE A 674 -29.30 -8.36 25.92
C PHE A 674 -29.79 -7.16 26.74
N GLY A 675 -30.15 -7.40 28.02
CA GLY A 675 -30.59 -6.33 28.94
C GLY A 675 -29.44 -5.47 29.50
N LYS A 676 -28.20 -5.98 29.51
CA LYS A 676 -26.97 -5.26 29.90
C LYS A 676 -25.88 -5.59 28.89
N GLY A 677 -25.71 -4.73 27.89
CA GLY A 677 -24.67 -4.86 26.86
C GLY A 677 -24.09 -3.51 26.46
N LEU A 678 -23.08 -3.53 25.59
CA LEU A 678 -22.45 -2.32 25.07
C LEU A 678 -23.37 -1.69 24.03
N LEU A 679 -23.96 -0.54 24.38
CA LEU A 679 -24.80 0.24 23.48
C LEU A 679 -23.92 0.96 22.45
N ARG A 680 -24.15 0.69 21.17
CA ARG A 680 -23.50 1.35 20.03
C ARG A 680 -24.54 2.19 19.29
N ASP A 681 -24.25 3.48 19.12
CA ASP A 681 -25.04 4.38 18.28
C ASP A 681 -24.49 4.36 16.86
N LEU A 682 -25.24 3.78 15.90
CA LEU A 682 -24.70 3.53 14.57
C LEU A 682 -24.39 4.82 13.81
N SER A 683 -25.11 5.91 14.07
CA SER A 683 -24.82 7.22 13.47
C SER A 683 -23.47 7.76 13.96
N TYR A 684 -23.19 7.60 15.25
CA TYR A 684 -21.90 7.96 15.82
C TYR A 684 -20.77 7.07 15.28
N GLU A 685 -20.97 5.75 15.26
CA GLU A 685 -19.94 4.82 14.77
C GLU A 685 -19.62 5.02 13.29
N LEU A 686 -20.63 5.26 12.44
CA LEU A 686 -20.43 5.60 11.03
C LEU A 686 -19.69 6.93 10.85
N THR A 687 -19.97 7.93 11.69
CA THR A 687 -19.24 9.21 11.67
C THR A 687 -17.77 9.03 12.08
N SER A 688 -17.51 8.17 13.08
CA SER A 688 -16.16 7.79 13.49
C SER A 688 -15.40 7.09 12.36
N ILE A 689 -16.02 6.10 11.71
CA ILE A 689 -15.44 5.39 10.55
C ILE A 689 -15.18 6.35 9.38
N ARG A 690 -16.10 7.28 9.09
CA ARG A 690 -15.92 8.31 8.07
C ARG A 690 -14.68 9.17 8.34
N SER A 691 -14.45 9.56 9.61
CA SER A 691 -13.25 10.29 10.03
C SER A 691 -11.97 9.47 9.82
N LEU A 692 -12.02 8.17 10.16
CA LEU A 692 -10.90 7.25 9.93
C LEU A 692 -10.57 7.10 8.43
N LEU A 693 -11.58 6.89 7.58
CA LEU A 693 -11.40 6.83 6.12
C LEU A 693 -10.83 8.13 5.56
N ARG A 694 -11.25 9.29 6.08
CA ARG A 694 -10.67 10.58 5.72
C ARG A 694 -9.18 10.65 6.07
N SER A 695 -8.78 10.15 7.24
CA SER A 695 -7.36 10.08 7.62
C SER A 695 -6.59 9.15 6.68
N LEU A 696 -7.15 7.98 6.35
CA LEU A 696 -6.54 7.00 5.44
C LEU A 696 -6.41 7.53 4.00
N SER A 697 -7.29 8.45 3.59
CA SER A 697 -7.26 9.05 2.26
C SER A 697 -6.01 9.90 1.99
N LEU A 698 -5.26 10.24 3.03
CA LEU A 698 -3.96 10.91 2.90
C LEU A 698 -2.89 10.00 2.30
N GLN A 699 -2.99 8.67 2.50
CA GLN A 699 -2.05 7.68 1.95
C GLN A 699 -2.69 6.84 0.83
N TRP A 700 -3.93 6.40 1.02
CA TRP A 700 -4.63 5.54 0.07
C TRP A 700 -5.83 6.27 -0.51
N SER A 701 -5.69 6.80 -1.72
CA SER A 701 -6.71 7.68 -2.29
C SER A 701 -8.05 6.98 -2.49
N VAL A 702 -8.12 5.64 -2.66
CA VAL A 702 -9.38 4.88 -2.68
C VAL A 702 -10.25 5.12 -1.43
N ALA A 703 -9.65 5.40 -0.27
CA ALA A 703 -10.38 5.70 0.96
C ALA A 703 -11.19 7.00 0.86
N GLN A 704 -10.85 7.90 -0.08
CA GLN A 704 -11.66 9.08 -0.39
C GLN A 704 -13.03 8.69 -0.99
N GLU A 705 -13.06 7.72 -1.91
CA GLU A 705 -14.34 7.23 -2.46
C GLU A 705 -15.15 6.51 -1.37
N MET A 706 -14.48 5.71 -0.52
CA MET A 706 -15.11 5.04 0.61
C MET A 706 -15.74 6.05 1.59
N GLU A 707 -15.02 7.14 1.92
CA GLU A 707 -15.50 8.22 2.79
C GLU A 707 -16.75 8.89 2.21
N GLN A 708 -16.79 9.12 0.89
CA GLN A 708 -17.95 9.70 0.20
C GLN A 708 -19.17 8.78 0.26
N VAL A 709 -18.99 7.48 0.02
CA VAL A 709 -20.09 6.50 0.10
C VAL A 709 -20.64 6.41 1.52
N VAL A 710 -19.77 6.37 2.53
CA VAL A 710 -20.19 6.38 3.94
C VAL A 710 -20.92 7.68 4.28
N GLY A 711 -20.44 8.83 3.81
CA GLY A 711 -21.13 10.11 3.96
C GLY A 711 -22.54 10.09 3.37
N ALA A 712 -22.70 9.57 2.16
CA ALA A 712 -24.00 9.43 1.51
C ALA A 712 -24.94 8.48 2.27
N TRP A 713 -24.44 7.39 2.88
CA TRP A 713 -25.26 6.54 3.74
C TRP A 713 -25.76 7.29 4.98
N ILE A 714 -24.88 8.06 5.65
CA ILE A 714 -25.25 8.87 6.82
C ILE A 714 -26.34 9.88 6.46
N GLU A 715 -26.22 10.55 5.30
CA GLU A 715 -27.23 11.50 4.81
C GLU A 715 -28.59 10.84 4.54
N ARG A 716 -28.63 9.56 4.13
CA ARG A 716 -29.89 8.82 3.91
C ARG A 716 -30.52 8.26 5.18
N MET A 717 -29.78 8.26 6.29
CA MET A 717 -30.29 7.87 7.60
C MET A 717 -30.99 9.03 8.32
N GLN A 718 -30.64 10.27 7.96
CA GLN A 718 -31.25 11.51 8.44
C GLN A 718 -32.52 11.80 7.64
#